data_AF-A0A5Q4G0N0-F1
#
_entry.id   AF-A0A5Q4G0N0-F1
#
_cell.length_a   1.000
_cell.length_b   1.000
_cell.length_c   1.000
_cell.angle_alpha   90.00
_cell.angle_beta   90.00
_cell.angle_gamma   90.00
#
_symmetry.space_group_name_H-M   'P 1'
#
loop_
_entity.id
_entity.type
_entity.pdbx_description
1 polymer ?
#
loop_
_entity_poly.entity_id
_entity_poly.type
_entity_poly.pdbx_seq_one_letter_code
_entity_poly.pdbx_strand_id
1 'polypeptide(L)'
;MVSNDTQSGGSSRILVKLRPSNALAAAESRGALRPLFESRPAFRLSTSAEWFVAELAEGAATPWDAAHARVADQLGLAASDVLFVEPDMVHDMYGEHGHDPNELPPDARLALGTDCGPVDQDGGCGKAVGPAGFAWHLGEGYSQLGDARSRVGFTEPRTRIAHLDTGYSRSHTTVPRNVLVDLERSFVPHDSPDQGAQDPARRTWLLDASGHGTGTIGILAGAPASENAPPLGGAPDADVLPLRIARRVVLLYTSAFAQALDYALEQACDVLSMSLGGLPSRLWRETVDRAYLGGLCMVTAAGNNFSGLPVRGVVYPARYRRVIAVTGVMADGRPYRDLGGPGCARVFEGNHGPASAMTAAIAAFTPNIPWARYGCPDTVRLDGQGTSAATPQVAAAAALWLEQHKLELERDWHRVEAVRNALFESARASSGDDAYFGAGVLQASKALDVAPVMGLPQTPSDNDRFPLLRILTGLGVAHSPERQQMFDLELMQRWLLNPELQRLIPDPEADVELSPDTRKQVLEAVIEDARASLTLRRHVADQYPVVAGRGRTAPRTPASEAIIPADLPAFDVVPEPSTPARRRIRVYALDPSFSVRLASSRINEATIDVPWEELGAGPVGEYIAVHDVDATGKRYAGVDLDDKRLLARDGWSPSEGNPQFHQQMVYAVAMKTIEHFERALGRPVLWRDRLVRSKQRSRHEFTEHLSIRPHALRQANAFYSPSDVALLFGYFEATGDLPREQVPGSRVFTCLSYDIVAHETTHAILDGMYRRYNEASNPDVLAFHEGFADVVALLQRFTMHDVLVHEIARTRGDIEAESILGSLAVQFGRGSGRGGALRQAIGSRQGGEWRRNAPDPGALRERLTPHARGAVFVSAVFDAFVAIYKERTADLVRLATGGTGVVPDGAIHPDLANRLADEASKSATHVLNMCIRALDYLPPVDVTFLEFLRALITADSDVVPNDSHGYRVAFAEAFRSHGIHPTGASAASLLGTFSTDALRWRGIDHALLSDAIEQSFAGVFDSLKRYADACFYFGDREKLHAATVDGRRELKRLLRQAFESAPDFASAIGLDPQKDFWVEELRRAIRTTPDGRYVPQVIVALTQRKTLRASRDRPAFVFRGGTTLIVDLATQRVTYSISKR
;
A
#
# COMPACT_ATOMS: atom_id res chain seq x y z
N MET A 1 -5.81 4.62 30.08
CA MET A 1 -5.74 4.50 28.61
C MET A 1 -4.50 3.68 28.31
N VAL A 2 -4.68 2.36 28.31
CA VAL A 2 -3.66 1.38 27.95
C VAL A 2 -3.58 1.42 26.42
N SER A 3 -2.39 1.58 25.86
CA SER A 3 -2.20 1.60 24.42
C SER A 3 -2.60 0.25 23.85
N ASN A 4 -3.66 0.23 23.05
CA ASN A 4 -3.85 -0.77 22.03
C ASN A 4 -2.63 -0.71 21.11
N ASP A 5 -1.68 -1.62 21.32
CA ASP A 5 -0.77 -2.02 20.24
C ASP A 5 -1.66 -2.65 19.16
N THR A 6 -2.12 -1.77 18.27
CA THR A 6 -2.49 -2.14 16.93
C THR A 6 -1.31 -2.92 16.37
N GLN A 7 -1.55 -4.20 16.05
CA GLN A 7 -0.66 -5.07 15.31
C GLN A 7 -0.11 -4.31 14.09
N SER A 8 1.10 -3.78 14.24
CA SER A 8 1.84 -3.14 13.17
C SER A 8 2.63 -4.24 12.46
N GLY A 9 2.15 -4.65 11.28
CA GLY A 9 2.94 -5.29 10.22
C GLY A 9 3.84 -6.47 10.58
N GLY A 10 3.42 -7.38 11.48
CA GLY A 10 4.16 -8.60 11.80
C GLY A 10 3.79 -9.76 10.85
N SER A 11 4.79 -10.50 10.37
CA SER A 11 4.59 -11.73 9.60
C SER A 11 3.78 -12.77 10.40
N SER A 12 2.79 -13.41 9.77
CA SER A 12 1.97 -14.45 10.42
C SER A 12 2.65 -15.82 10.32
N ARG A 13 2.88 -16.53 11.43
CA ARG A 13 3.50 -17.86 11.46
C ARG A 13 2.42 -18.96 11.42
N ILE A 14 2.53 -19.91 10.50
CA ILE A 14 1.60 -21.03 10.34
C ILE A 14 2.32 -22.38 10.30
N LEU A 15 1.61 -23.43 10.67
CA LEU A 15 2.03 -24.83 10.57
C LEU A 15 1.29 -25.49 9.41
N VAL A 16 2.05 -26.08 8.49
CA VAL A 16 1.52 -26.68 7.26
C VAL A 16 1.96 -28.14 7.18
N LYS A 17 1.00 -29.05 7.07
CA LYS A 17 1.27 -30.46 6.82
C LYS A 17 1.26 -30.73 5.31
N LEU A 18 2.39 -31.17 4.77
CA LEU A 18 2.60 -31.32 3.33
C LEU A 18 2.83 -32.79 2.93
N ARG A 19 2.33 -33.18 1.75
CA ARG A 19 2.74 -34.41 1.09
C ARG A 19 4.18 -34.28 0.55
N PRO A 20 4.96 -35.36 0.52
CA PRO A 20 6.25 -35.36 -0.17
C PRO A 20 6.04 -35.07 -1.67
N SER A 21 6.67 -34.02 -2.21
CA SER A 21 6.64 -33.71 -3.64
C SER A 21 7.96 -33.14 -4.13
N ASN A 22 8.27 -33.30 -5.42
CA ASN A 22 9.49 -32.73 -6.03
C ASN A 22 9.48 -31.18 -6.01
N ALA A 23 8.29 -30.57 -5.94
CA ALA A 23 8.12 -29.12 -5.86
C ALA A 23 8.53 -28.55 -4.48
N LEU A 24 8.50 -29.37 -3.42
CA LEU A 24 8.91 -28.99 -2.07
C LEU A 24 10.38 -28.52 -2.02
N ALA A 25 11.27 -29.18 -2.77
CA ALA A 25 12.69 -28.83 -2.82
C ALA A 25 12.97 -27.47 -3.49
N ALA A 26 12.05 -26.98 -4.34
CA ALA A 26 12.16 -25.67 -4.97
C ALA A 26 11.53 -24.54 -4.14
N ALA A 27 10.64 -24.87 -3.18
CA ALA A 27 10.02 -23.91 -2.27
C ALA A 27 10.97 -23.46 -1.16
N GLU A 28 11.93 -24.31 -0.75
CA GLU A 28 12.95 -24.00 0.27
C GLU A 28 13.75 -22.73 -0.07
N SER A 29 14.04 -22.49 -1.36
CA SER A 29 14.89 -21.37 -1.79
C SER A 29 14.15 -20.02 -1.93
N ARG A 30 12.81 -19.97 -1.76
CA ARG A 30 11.99 -18.78 -2.07
C ARG A 30 11.56 -17.97 -0.85
N GLY A 31 11.91 -18.43 0.35
CA GLY A 31 11.67 -17.71 1.61
C GLY A 31 10.52 -18.31 2.42
N ALA A 32 10.86 -18.67 3.66
CA ALA A 32 9.98 -18.89 4.82
C ALA A 32 9.39 -20.29 5.12
N LEU A 33 9.54 -21.33 4.30
CA LEU A 33 9.09 -22.70 4.67
C LEU A 33 10.26 -23.53 5.25
N ARG A 34 10.11 -24.08 6.48
CA ARG A 34 11.14 -24.88 7.15
C ARG A 34 10.56 -26.17 7.74
N PRO A 35 11.28 -27.31 7.70
CA PRO A 35 10.87 -28.53 8.39
C PRO A 35 10.71 -28.27 9.89
N LEU A 36 9.64 -28.80 10.50
CA LEU A 36 9.40 -28.60 11.93
C LEU A 36 10.37 -29.38 12.80
N PHE A 37 10.74 -30.61 12.40
CA PHE A 37 11.60 -31.51 13.17
C PHE A 37 12.98 -31.59 12.51
N GLU A 38 14.04 -31.16 13.23
CA GLU A 38 15.41 -31.03 12.70
C GLU A 38 16.10 -32.36 12.35
N SER A 39 15.72 -33.45 13.03
CA SER A 39 16.35 -34.78 12.93
C SER A 39 15.97 -35.55 11.67
N ARG A 40 15.02 -35.04 10.87
CA ARG A 40 14.51 -35.71 9.68
C ARG A 40 14.96 -34.93 8.45
N PRO A 41 15.84 -35.48 7.60
CA PRO A 41 16.25 -34.79 6.38
C PRO A 41 15.03 -34.65 5.46
N ALA A 42 14.46 -33.44 5.43
CA ALA A 42 13.18 -33.09 4.81
C ALA A 42 13.06 -33.33 3.30
N PHE A 43 14.14 -33.78 2.66
CA PHE A 43 14.24 -33.88 1.20
C PHE A 43 14.82 -35.21 0.69
N ARG A 44 14.89 -36.25 1.54
CA ARG A 44 15.21 -37.63 1.09
C ARG A 44 14.01 -38.56 1.24
N LEU A 45 13.34 -38.86 0.12
CA LEU A 45 12.46 -40.04 -0.10
C LEU A 45 11.59 -40.48 1.11
N SER A 46 11.09 -39.54 1.91
CA SER A 46 10.08 -39.83 2.94
C SER A 46 8.78 -40.16 2.21
N THR A 47 8.19 -41.32 2.50
CA THR A 47 6.90 -41.74 1.90
C THR A 47 5.69 -41.20 2.66
N SER A 48 5.91 -40.46 3.76
CA SER A 48 4.87 -39.96 4.66
C SER A 48 4.83 -38.44 4.69
N ALA A 49 3.64 -37.87 4.94
CA ALA A 49 3.46 -36.43 5.07
C ALA A 49 4.16 -35.86 6.31
N GLU A 50 4.74 -34.67 6.17
CA GLU A 50 5.55 -34.01 7.21
C GLU A 50 5.03 -32.60 7.53
N TRP A 51 5.38 -32.12 8.72
CA TRP A 51 5.01 -30.79 9.20
C TRP A 51 6.10 -29.77 8.94
N PHE A 52 5.69 -28.60 8.48
CA PHE A 52 6.53 -27.46 8.18
C PHE A 52 6.02 -26.21 8.89
N VAL A 53 6.94 -25.30 9.19
CA VAL A 53 6.66 -23.95 9.68
C VAL A 53 6.79 -22.99 8.51
N ALA A 54 5.80 -22.13 8.29
CA ALA A 54 5.84 -21.07 7.30
C ALA A 54 5.63 -19.68 7.91
N GLU A 55 6.36 -18.67 7.45
CA GLU A 55 6.10 -17.25 7.76
C GLU A 55 5.48 -16.55 6.55
N LEU A 56 4.29 -15.98 6.73
CA LEU A 56 3.55 -15.27 5.67
C LEU A 56 3.79 -13.77 5.76
N ALA A 57 3.89 -13.11 4.60
CA ALA A 57 4.21 -11.68 4.49
C ALA A 57 3.02 -10.74 4.81
N GLU A 58 1.78 -11.24 4.79
CA GLU A 58 0.58 -10.44 5.06
C GLU A 58 0.09 -10.63 6.50
N GLY A 59 -0.29 -9.51 7.14
CA GLY A 59 -0.94 -9.52 8.45
C GLY A 59 -2.42 -9.86 8.33
N ALA A 60 -2.86 -10.96 8.94
CA ALA A 60 -4.27 -11.33 9.03
C ALA A 60 -4.91 -10.77 10.31
N ALA A 61 -6.22 -10.55 10.30
CA ALA A 61 -6.95 -10.03 11.46
C ALA A 61 -6.95 -11.00 12.65
N THR A 62 -6.96 -12.31 12.39
CA THR A 62 -6.77 -13.37 13.38
C THR A 62 -5.75 -14.39 12.89
N PRO A 63 -5.06 -15.14 13.78
CA PRO A 63 -4.15 -16.22 13.37
C PRO A 63 -4.81 -17.29 12.49
N TRP A 64 -6.08 -17.59 12.74
CA TRP A 64 -6.85 -18.53 11.93
C TRP A 64 -7.24 -17.98 10.55
N ASP A 65 -7.42 -16.66 10.40
CA ASP A 65 -7.59 -16.06 9.06
C ASP A 65 -6.34 -16.27 8.19
N ALA A 66 -5.14 -16.22 8.78
CA ALA A 66 -3.91 -16.57 8.06
C ALA A 66 -3.86 -18.06 7.68
N ALA A 67 -4.30 -18.96 8.56
CA ALA A 67 -4.35 -20.39 8.29
C ALA A 67 -5.39 -20.76 7.20
N HIS A 68 -6.53 -20.06 7.16
CA HIS A 68 -7.58 -20.24 6.14
C HIS A 68 -7.31 -19.53 4.82
N ALA A 69 -6.27 -18.70 4.74
CA ALA A 69 -5.87 -18.03 3.51
C ALA A 69 -5.48 -19.04 2.41
N ARG A 70 -5.30 -18.58 1.17
CA ARG A 70 -4.82 -19.43 0.06
C ARG A 70 -3.32 -19.74 0.22
N VAL A 71 -2.98 -20.48 1.28
CA VAL A 71 -1.61 -20.82 1.68
C VAL A 71 -0.85 -21.52 0.56
N ALA A 72 -1.53 -22.35 -0.25
CA ALA A 72 -0.93 -22.99 -1.42
C ALA A 72 -0.42 -21.95 -2.45
N ASP A 73 -1.20 -20.92 -2.75
CA ASP A 73 -0.84 -19.87 -3.71
C ASP A 73 0.34 -19.04 -3.18
N GLN A 74 0.33 -18.71 -1.88
CA GLN A 74 1.38 -17.91 -1.25
C GLN A 74 2.72 -18.66 -1.14
N LEU A 75 2.68 -19.98 -0.94
CA LEU A 75 3.88 -20.83 -0.87
C LEU A 75 4.33 -21.38 -2.24
N GLY A 76 3.57 -21.10 -3.31
CA GLY A 76 3.84 -21.64 -4.65
C GLY A 76 3.72 -23.16 -4.75
N LEU A 77 2.85 -23.76 -3.92
CA LEU A 77 2.60 -25.20 -3.84
C LEU A 77 1.29 -25.56 -4.54
N ALA A 78 1.17 -26.81 -5.01
CA ALA A 78 -0.11 -27.32 -5.48
C ALA A 78 -1.08 -27.47 -4.29
N ALA A 79 -2.34 -27.06 -4.45
CA ALA A 79 -3.35 -27.20 -3.40
C ALA A 79 -3.53 -28.67 -2.93
N SER A 80 -3.26 -29.64 -3.80
CA SER A 80 -3.28 -31.08 -3.49
C SER A 80 -2.15 -31.56 -2.58
N ASP A 81 -1.08 -30.76 -2.44
CA ASP A 81 0.08 -31.10 -1.60
C ASP A 81 -0.13 -30.64 -0.15
N VAL A 82 -1.07 -29.73 0.10
CA VAL A 82 -1.42 -29.21 1.43
C VAL A 82 -2.51 -30.08 2.06
N LEU A 83 -2.14 -30.85 3.09
CA LEU A 83 -3.07 -31.75 3.79
C LEU A 83 -3.81 -31.08 4.96
N PHE A 84 -3.15 -30.14 5.64
CA PHE A 84 -3.72 -29.44 6.79
C PHE A 84 -2.92 -28.18 7.11
N VAL A 85 -3.60 -27.15 7.61
CA VAL A 85 -2.97 -25.91 8.08
C VAL A 85 -3.56 -25.54 9.43
N GLU A 86 -2.71 -25.13 10.37
CA GLU A 86 -3.12 -24.50 11.63
C GLU A 86 -2.17 -23.34 11.97
N PRO A 87 -2.61 -22.34 12.75
CA PRO A 87 -1.72 -21.26 13.16
C PRO A 87 -0.64 -21.77 14.12
N ASP A 88 0.58 -21.22 14.01
CA ASP A 88 1.60 -21.42 15.05
C ASP A 88 1.47 -20.31 16.08
N MET A 89 0.56 -20.50 17.05
CA MET A 89 0.12 -19.43 17.93
C MET A 89 0.68 -19.53 19.35
N VAL A 90 0.79 -18.38 20.00
CA VAL A 90 0.97 -18.28 21.45
C VAL A 90 -0.33 -18.72 22.13
N HIS A 91 -0.24 -19.75 22.95
CA HIS A 91 -1.35 -20.27 23.75
C HIS A 91 -1.50 -19.45 25.05
N ASP A 92 -1.83 -18.17 24.91
CA ASP A 92 -2.15 -17.30 26.04
C ASP A 92 -3.59 -17.54 26.51
N MET A 93 -3.75 -18.50 27.41
CA MET A 93 -5.06 -18.77 28.00
C MET A 93 -5.45 -17.68 28.99
N TYR A 94 -4.52 -17.05 29.72
CA TYR A 94 -4.83 -16.12 30.82
C TYR A 94 -5.10 -14.68 30.36
N GLY A 95 -4.63 -14.29 29.17
CA GLY A 95 -4.93 -13.00 28.53
C GLY A 95 -4.63 -11.80 29.43
N GLU A 96 -5.52 -10.79 29.43
CA GLU A 96 -5.41 -9.59 30.27
C GLU A 96 -5.66 -9.86 31.77
N HIS A 97 -6.06 -11.07 32.15
CA HIS A 97 -6.69 -11.33 33.45
C HIS A 97 -5.74 -11.86 34.54
N GLY A 98 -4.49 -12.23 34.25
CA GLY A 98 -3.55 -12.58 35.32
C GLY A 98 -2.21 -13.18 34.92
N HIS A 99 -1.28 -13.15 35.88
CA HIS A 99 -0.01 -13.89 35.89
C HIS A 99 -0.15 -15.09 36.84
N ASP A 100 0.64 -16.15 36.64
CA ASP A 100 0.72 -17.22 37.63
C ASP A 100 1.40 -16.66 38.90
N PRO A 101 0.78 -16.77 40.10
CA PRO A 101 1.34 -16.28 41.37
C PRO A 101 2.60 -17.04 41.80
N ASN A 102 2.91 -18.18 41.17
CA ASN A 102 4.18 -18.87 41.34
C ASN A 102 5.29 -18.29 40.45
N GLU A 103 4.97 -17.36 39.54
CA GLU A 103 5.92 -16.58 38.73
C GLU A 103 6.22 -15.21 39.37
N LEU A 104 7.35 -14.61 38.98
CA LEU A 104 7.64 -13.21 39.28
C LEU A 104 6.75 -12.28 38.43
N PRO A 105 6.17 -11.21 39.02
CA PRO A 105 5.39 -10.23 38.26
C PRO A 105 6.23 -9.52 37.18
N PRO A 106 5.64 -9.17 36.01
CA PRO A 106 6.35 -8.55 34.89
C PRO A 106 6.94 -7.16 35.22
N ASP A 107 6.33 -6.47 36.18
CA ASP A 107 6.64 -5.13 36.65
C ASP A 107 7.55 -5.11 37.88
N ALA A 108 7.98 -6.28 38.37
CA ALA A 108 8.94 -6.40 39.47
C ALA A 108 10.33 -5.91 39.03
N ARG A 109 10.50 -4.59 38.94
CA ARG A 109 11.82 -3.95 38.85
C ARG A 109 12.53 -4.27 40.14
N LEU A 110 13.67 -4.97 40.05
CA LEU A 110 14.52 -5.20 41.21
C LEU A 110 14.97 -3.84 41.76
N ALA A 111 14.33 -3.36 42.82
CA ALA A 111 15.06 -2.61 43.83
C ALA A 111 16.13 -3.56 44.37
N LEU A 112 17.35 -3.07 44.58
CA LEU A 112 18.41 -3.80 45.27
C LEU A 112 17.86 -4.31 46.62
N GLY A 113 17.53 -5.60 46.69
CA GLY A 113 16.90 -6.26 47.85
C GLY A 113 15.62 -7.02 47.51
N THR A 114 15.71 -8.16 46.81
CA THR A 114 14.62 -9.13 46.74
C THR A 114 14.41 -9.70 48.14
N ASP A 115 13.23 -9.53 48.75
CA ASP A 115 12.91 -10.13 50.05
C ASP A 115 12.83 -11.65 49.91
N CYS A 116 13.96 -12.35 50.11
CA CYS A 116 14.08 -13.80 50.13
C CYS A 116 13.69 -14.42 51.49
N GLY A 117 12.86 -13.72 52.28
CA GLY A 117 12.33 -14.21 53.54
C GLY A 117 11.51 -15.49 53.42
N PRO A 118 11.32 -16.21 54.55
CA PRO A 118 10.46 -17.38 54.60
C PRO A 118 9.01 -16.98 54.32
N VAL A 119 8.31 -17.81 53.54
CA VAL A 119 6.89 -17.65 53.24
C VAL A 119 6.18 -18.91 53.71
N ASP A 120 5.28 -18.75 54.67
CA ASP A 120 4.49 -19.84 55.26
C ASP A 120 3.30 -20.23 54.38
N GLN A 121 2.62 -21.31 54.76
CA GLN A 121 1.40 -21.77 54.10
C GLN A 121 0.27 -20.72 54.21
N ASP A 122 -0.55 -20.61 53.18
CA ASP A 122 -1.67 -19.65 53.10
C ASP A 122 -3.01 -20.35 53.33
N GLY A 123 -3.71 -19.96 54.41
CA GLY A 123 -5.09 -20.40 54.72
C GLY A 123 -6.18 -19.44 54.24
N GLY A 124 -5.81 -18.35 53.56
CA GLY A 124 -6.75 -17.37 53.02
C GLY A 124 -7.67 -17.96 51.96
N CYS A 125 -8.83 -17.33 51.77
CA CYS A 125 -9.78 -17.64 50.71
C CYS A 125 -10.25 -19.12 50.65
N GLY A 126 -10.23 -19.81 51.80
CA GLY A 126 -10.72 -21.19 51.92
C GLY A 126 -9.70 -22.28 51.62
N LYS A 127 -8.43 -21.93 51.37
CA LYS A 127 -7.33 -22.88 51.15
C LYS A 127 -7.06 -23.69 52.42
N ALA A 128 -6.95 -25.02 52.29
CA ALA A 128 -6.58 -25.87 53.41
C ALA A 128 -5.07 -25.79 53.69
N VAL A 129 -4.70 -25.67 54.96
CA VAL A 129 -3.31 -25.68 55.44
C VAL A 129 -2.95 -27.09 55.88
N GLY A 130 -1.83 -27.61 55.38
CA GLY A 130 -1.28 -28.91 55.76
C GLY A 130 -0.58 -28.88 57.12
N PRO A 131 -0.18 -30.05 57.65
CA PRO A 131 0.53 -30.15 58.92
C PRO A 131 1.80 -29.31 58.97
N ALA A 132 2.21 -28.91 60.18
CA ALA A 132 3.48 -28.23 60.41
C ALA A 132 4.64 -29.19 60.13
N GLY A 133 5.23 -29.09 58.94
CA GLY A 133 6.38 -29.89 58.51
C GLY A 133 6.79 -29.60 57.06
N PHE A 134 8.10 -29.61 56.79
CA PHE A 134 8.61 -29.46 55.43
C PHE A 134 8.17 -30.66 54.57
N ALA A 135 7.63 -30.38 53.38
CA ALA A 135 7.17 -31.40 52.42
C ALA A 135 6.11 -32.39 52.97
N TRP A 136 5.14 -31.91 53.74
CA TRP A 136 4.03 -32.71 54.29
C TRP A 136 3.34 -33.62 53.26
N HIS A 137 3.19 -33.15 52.03
CA HIS A 137 2.53 -33.86 50.94
C HIS A 137 3.17 -35.21 50.58
N LEU A 138 4.44 -35.44 50.95
CA LEU A 138 5.16 -36.70 50.71
C LEU A 138 4.80 -37.82 51.71
N GLY A 139 4.16 -37.47 52.83
CA GLY A 139 3.90 -38.40 53.94
C GLY A 139 2.86 -39.48 53.64
N GLU A 140 2.79 -40.49 54.51
CA GLU A 140 1.92 -41.68 54.37
C GLU A 140 0.42 -41.37 54.28
N GLY A 141 -0.04 -40.32 54.96
CA GLY A 141 -1.42 -39.85 54.91
C GLY A 141 -1.80 -39.19 53.58
N TYR A 142 -0.80 -38.81 52.78
CA TYR A 142 -0.91 -37.98 51.59
C TYR A 142 -0.47 -38.78 50.34
N SER A 143 0.51 -38.30 49.57
CA SER A 143 0.92 -38.93 48.29
C SER A 143 1.69 -40.24 48.45
N GLN A 144 2.26 -40.50 49.65
CA GLN A 144 3.14 -41.64 49.93
C GLN A 144 4.46 -41.68 49.13
N LEU A 145 4.81 -40.59 48.45
CA LEU A 145 6.05 -40.51 47.65
C LEU A 145 7.31 -40.68 48.49
N GLY A 146 7.30 -40.24 49.76
CA GLY A 146 8.44 -40.39 50.66
C GLY A 146 8.77 -41.85 50.94
N ASP A 147 7.76 -42.69 51.13
CA ASP A 147 7.92 -44.14 51.31
C ASP A 147 8.26 -44.83 49.99
N ALA A 148 7.56 -44.50 48.90
CA ALA A 148 7.80 -45.07 47.57
C ALA A 148 9.26 -44.92 47.12
N ARG A 149 9.85 -43.71 47.24
CA ARG A 149 11.25 -43.48 46.87
C ARG A 149 12.25 -44.19 47.78
N SER A 150 11.89 -44.52 49.02
CA SER A 150 12.77 -45.28 49.92
C SER A 150 12.85 -46.76 49.56
N ARG A 151 11.84 -47.26 48.83
CA ARG A 151 11.70 -48.66 48.40
C ARG A 151 12.37 -48.96 47.05
N VAL A 152 12.57 -47.95 46.20
CA VAL A 152 13.05 -48.12 44.82
C VAL A 152 14.48 -47.59 44.69
N GLY A 153 15.42 -48.49 44.33
CA GLY A 153 16.79 -48.13 43.99
C GLY A 153 16.98 -47.96 42.50
N PHE A 154 17.51 -46.81 42.06
CA PHE A 154 17.76 -46.54 40.64
C PHE A 154 19.00 -47.29 40.13
N THR A 155 18.87 -47.90 38.96
CA THR A 155 19.89 -48.72 38.27
C THR A 155 20.19 -48.17 36.88
N GLU A 156 21.42 -48.32 36.39
CA GLU A 156 21.79 -47.84 35.05
C GLU A 156 21.26 -48.76 33.93
N PRO A 157 20.72 -48.22 32.81
CA PRO A 157 20.41 -46.80 32.60
C PRO A 157 19.22 -46.37 33.46
N ARG A 158 19.35 -45.24 34.17
CA ARG A 158 18.29 -44.71 35.05
C ARG A 158 17.04 -44.35 34.26
N THR A 159 15.87 -44.51 34.89
CA THR A 159 14.63 -43.97 34.34
C THR A 159 14.77 -42.46 34.14
N ARG A 160 14.50 -42.01 32.91
CA ARG A 160 14.71 -40.62 32.49
C ARG A 160 13.40 -39.86 32.41
N ILE A 161 13.37 -38.67 33.00
CA ILE A 161 12.18 -37.80 33.05
C ILE A 161 12.44 -36.53 32.24
N ALA A 162 11.64 -36.31 31.19
CA ALA A 162 11.59 -35.03 30.49
C ALA A 162 10.78 -34.02 31.31
N HIS A 163 11.38 -32.89 31.65
CA HIS A 163 10.72 -31.79 32.34
C HIS A 163 10.50 -30.63 31.36
N LEU A 164 9.27 -30.51 30.85
CA LEU A 164 8.88 -29.48 29.89
C LEU A 164 8.23 -28.31 30.65
N ASP A 165 8.96 -27.20 30.78
CA ASP A 165 8.51 -26.06 31.59
C ASP A 165 9.13 -24.73 31.09
N THR A 166 9.08 -23.69 31.92
CA THR A 166 9.71 -22.38 31.69
C THR A 166 11.23 -22.40 31.89
N GLY A 167 11.86 -23.57 31.96
CA GLY A 167 13.27 -23.71 32.33
C GLY A 167 13.49 -23.69 33.83
N TYR A 168 14.75 -23.79 34.25
CA TYR A 168 15.11 -23.99 35.66
C TYR A 168 16.33 -23.17 36.08
N SER A 169 16.52 -23.04 37.39
CA SER A 169 17.69 -22.39 38.00
C SER A 169 18.73 -23.43 38.44
N ARG A 170 19.87 -23.49 37.75
CA ARG A 170 21.04 -24.29 38.18
C ARG A 170 21.62 -23.89 39.53
N SER A 171 21.39 -22.65 39.98
CA SER A 171 21.97 -22.12 41.22
C SER A 171 21.14 -22.38 42.47
N HIS A 172 19.93 -22.94 42.35
CA HIS A 172 19.07 -23.21 43.50
C HIS A 172 19.51 -24.50 44.22
N THR A 173 19.50 -24.51 45.56
CA THR A 173 19.98 -25.65 46.37
C THR A 173 19.23 -26.95 46.13
N THR A 174 17.93 -26.84 45.80
CA THR A 174 17.07 -27.99 45.50
C THR A 174 17.11 -28.43 44.03
N VAL A 175 18.10 -28.01 43.23
CA VAL A 175 18.26 -28.53 41.86
C VAL A 175 18.38 -30.07 41.88
N PRO A 176 17.79 -30.81 40.93
CA PRO A 176 17.95 -32.26 40.88
C PRO A 176 19.42 -32.67 40.80
N ARG A 177 19.76 -33.82 41.38
CA ARG A 177 21.15 -34.31 41.42
C ARG A 177 21.67 -34.76 40.05
N ASN A 178 20.79 -35.39 39.26
CA ASN A 178 21.14 -36.01 37.97
C ASN A 178 20.49 -35.25 36.81
N VAL A 179 20.81 -33.96 36.66
CA VAL A 179 20.37 -33.19 35.49
C VAL A 179 21.25 -33.51 34.28
N LEU A 180 20.62 -33.85 33.16
CA LEU A 180 21.28 -34.14 31.89
C LEU A 180 21.64 -32.84 31.15
N VAL A 181 22.59 -32.09 31.70
CA VAL A 181 22.98 -30.75 31.21
C VAL A 181 23.48 -30.76 29.76
N ASP A 182 24.11 -31.85 29.30
CA ASP A 182 24.59 -31.95 27.92
C ASP A 182 23.47 -32.13 26.88
N LEU A 183 22.28 -32.51 27.33
CA LEU A 183 21.12 -32.77 26.47
C LEU A 183 20.01 -31.73 26.61
N GLU A 184 20.09 -30.84 27.60
CA GLU A 184 19.07 -29.83 27.85
C GLU A 184 18.95 -28.85 26.68
N ARG A 185 17.75 -28.33 26.43
CA ARG A 185 17.48 -27.48 25.27
C ARG A 185 16.37 -26.47 25.52
N SER A 186 16.46 -25.31 24.87
CA SER A 186 15.35 -24.36 24.76
C SER A 186 14.73 -24.46 23.36
N PHE A 187 13.41 -24.53 23.33
CA PHE A 187 12.55 -24.45 22.13
C PHE A 187 11.81 -23.11 22.05
N VAL A 188 12.16 -22.16 22.93
CA VAL A 188 11.63 -20.79 22.91
C VAL A 188 12.31 -20.01 21.78
N PRO A 189 11.55 -19.38 20.86
CA PRO A 189 12.16 -18.60 19.79
C PRO A 189 13.03 -17.46 20.31
N HIS A 190 14.16 -17.25 19.62
CA HIS A 190 15.19 -16.26 19.92
C HIS A 190 16.01 -16.50 21.20
N ASP A 191 15.82 -17.63 21.90
CA ASP A 191 16.79 -18.06 22.91
C ASP A 191 18.09 -18.53 22.21
N SER A 192 19.24 -18.27 22.82
CA SER A 192 20.52 -18.71 22.26
C SER A 192 20.64 -20.24 22.40
N PRO A 193 21.15 -20.97 21.39
CA PRO A 193 21.44 -22.40 21.52
C PRO A 193 22.33 -22.72 22.73
N ASP A 194 23.26 -21.82 23.08
CA ASP A 194 24.21 -21.99 24.19
C ASP A 194 23.56 -21.85 25.57
N GLN A 195 22.31 -21.38 25.65
CA GLN A 195 21.62 -21.16 26.91
C GLN A 195 21.06 -22.45 27.52
N GLY A 196 20.91 -23.51 26.72
CA GLY A 196 20.27 -24.75 27.17
C GLY A 196 18.83 -24.52 27.65
N ALA A 197 18.43 -25.20 28.72
CA ALA A 197 17.13 -25.03 29.39
C ALA A 197 17.20 -24.15 30.64
N GLN A 198 18.36 -23.53 30.90
CA GLN A 198 18.54 -22.57 31.99
C GLN A 198 17.62 -21.36 31.78
N ASP A 199 16.89 -21.00 32.83
CA ASP A 199 16.08 -19.79 32.86
C ASP A 199 17.03 -18.56 32.87
N PRO A 200 16.96 -17.67 31.86
CA PRO A 200 18.00 -16.69 31.54
C PRO A 200 18.20 -15.55 32.55
N ALA A 201 17.38 -15.43 33.59
CA ALA A 201 17.43 -14.33 34.56
C ALA A 201 17.48 -12.94 33.90
N ARG A 202 16.80 -12.75 32.76
CA ARG A 202 16.84 -11.51 31.96
C ARG A 202 15.90 -10.47 32.56
N ARG A 203 16.36 -9.87 33.67
CA ARG A 203 15.72 -8.80 34.45
C ARG A 203 15.42 -7.48 33.68
N THR A 204 15.68 -7.39 32.39
CA THR A 204 15.65 -6.15 31.61
C THR A 204 14.43 -5.96 30.71
N TRP A 205 13.61 -6.98 30.50
CA TRP A 205 12.40 -6.87 29.68
C TRP A 205 11.15 -6.87 30.55
N LEU A 206 10.25 -5.90 30.32
CA LEU A 206 8.94 -5.72 30.98
C LEU A 206 7.97 -6.92 30.84
N LEU A 207 8.43 -8.04 30.26
CA LEU A 207 7.66 -9.21 29.87
C LEU A 207 8.25 -10.55 30.35
N ASP A 208 9.32 -10.58 31.15
CA ASP A 208 9.92 -11.82 31.67
C ASP A 208 9.21 -12.28 32.97
N ALA A 209 8.83 -13.56 33.09
CA ALA A 209 8.20 -14.15 34.28
C ALA A 209 8.88 -15.47 34.67
N SER A 210 10.15 -15.36 35.05
CA SER A 210 11.00 -16.48 35.46
C SER A 210 10.51 -17.20 36.71
N GLY A 211 10.79 -18.50 36.80
CA GLY A 211 10.80 -19.26 38.06
C GLY A 211 9.79 -20.40 38.25
N HIS A 212 8.77 -20.53 37.40
CA HIS A 212 7.80 -21.61 37.51
C HIS A 212 8.46 -23.00 37.40
N GLY A 213 9.27 -23.23 36.36
CA GLY A 213 9.95 -24.51 36.16
C GLY A 213 10.97 -24.86 37.23
N THR A 214 11.51 -23.87 37.97
CA THR A 214 12.39 -24.13 39.13
C THR A 214 11.61 -24.77 40.29
N GLY A 215 10.35 -24.36 40.51
CA GLY A 215 9.51 -24.96 41.53
C GLY A 215 9.06 -26.37 41.17
N THR A 216 8.57 -26.56 39.94
CA THR A 216 8.03 -27.85 39.49
C THR A 216 9.11 -28.93 39.37
N ILE A 217 10.31 -28.59 38.86
CA ILE A 217 11.45 -29.52 38.82
C ILE A 217 11.93 -29.89 40.23
N GLY A 218 11.80 -28.95 41.18
CA GLY A 218 12.08 -29.18 42.60
C GLY A 218 11.17 -30.24 43.21
N ILE A 219 9.86 -30.14 42.98
CA ILE A 219 8.86 -31.13 43.44
C ILE A 219 9.03 -32.48 42.72
N LEU A 220 9.49 -32.46 41.46
CA LEU A 220 9.74 -33.66 40.68
C LEU A 220 10.91 -34.49 41.25
N ALA A 221 12.09 -33.88 41.34
CA ALA A 221 13.35 -34.58 41.57
C ALA A 221 14.38 -33.74 42.37
N GLY A 222 13.93 -32.68 43.03
CA GLY A 222 14.82 -31.75 43.73
C GLY A 222 15.57 -32.36 44.91
N ALA A 223 16.81 -31.90 45.09
CA ALA A 223 17.66 -32.24 46.23
C ALA A 223 17.08 -31.71 47.56
N PRO A 224 17.59 -32.18 48.72
CA PRO A 224 17.26 -31.61 50.02
C PRO A 224 17.48 -30.09 50.08
N ALA A 225 16.53 -29.35 50.67
CA ALA A 225 16.67 -27.90 50.86
C ALA A 225 17.70 -27.53 51.94
N SER A 226 18.04 -28.47 52.83
CA SER A 226 19.11 -28.36 53.83
C SER A 226 19.61 -29.78 54.18
N GLU A 227 20.76 -29.89 54.84
CA GLU A 227 21.38 -31.18 55.19
C GLU A 227 20.45 -32.14 55.98
N ASN A 228 19.53 -31.58 56.78
CA ASN A 228 18.61 -32.35 57.63
C ASN A 228 17.18 -32.42 57.07
N ALA A 229 16.91 -31.79 55.92
CA ALA A 229 15.60 -31.86 55.28
C ALA A 229 15.50 -33.12 54.40
N PRO A 230 14.31 -33.74 54.28
CA PRO A 230 14.10 -34.73 53.23
C PRO A 230 14.31 -34.09 51.84
N PRO A 231 14.68 -34.86 50.80
CA PRO A 231 14.68 -34.36 49.43
C PRO A 231 13.32 -33.75 49.08
N LEU A 232 13.34 -32.60 48.39
CA LEU A 232 12.11 -31.94 47.94
C LEU A 232 11.38 -32.80 46.90
N GLY A 233 12.14 -33.45 46.02
CA GLY A 233 11.60 -34.22 44.90
C GLY A 233 11.01 -35.57 45.27
N GLY A 234 9.97 -35.98 44.54
CA GLY A 234 9.42 -37.35 44.61
C GLY A 234 10.38 -38.42 44.08
N ALA A 235 11.15 -38.13 43.04
CA ALA A 235 12.10 -39.05 42.39
C ALA A 235 13.52 -38.43 42.27
N PRO A 236 14.22 -38.18 43.40
CA PRO A 236 15.47 -37.41 43.41
C PRO A 236 16.67 -38.10 42.72
N ASP A 237 16.58 -39.42 42.48
CA ASP A 237 17.63 -40.23 41.87
C ASP A 237 17.38 -40.51 40.37
N ALA A 238 16.28 -40.02 39.79
CA ALA A 238 16.01 -40.13 38.36
C ALA A 238 16.93 -39.23 37.53
N ASP A 239 17.18 -39.62 36.27
CA ASP A 239 17.81 -38.73 35.29
C ASP A 239 16.78 -37.70 34.84
N VAL A 240 17.08 -36.41 34.95
CA VAL A 240 16.15 -35.33 34.57
C VAL A 240 16.68 -34.59 33.36
N LEU A 241 15.87 -34.52 32.30
CA LEU A 241 16.12 -33.74 31.10
C LEU A 241 15.23 -32.48 31.08
N PRO A 242 15.74 -31.31 31.46
CA PRO A 242 14.97 -30.07 31.40
C PRO A 242 14.89 -29.58 29.95
N LEU A 243 13.67 -29.28 29.48
CA LEU A 243 13.38 -28.74 28.16
C LEU A 243 12.55 -27.46 28.33
N ARG A 244 13.13 -26.31 27.98
CA ARG A 244 12.45 -25.01 28.11
C ARG A 244 11.57 -24.77 26.89
N ILE A 245 10.25 -24.68 27.08
CA ILE A 245 9.28 -24.53 25.98
C ILE A 245 8.47 -23.22 26.03
N ALA A 246 8.63 -22.45 27.11
CA ALA A 246 7.91 -21.20 27.31
C ALA A 246 8.73 -20.18 28.11
N ARG A 247 8.42 -18.88 27.96
CA ARG A 247 8.96 -17.80 28.82
C ARG A 247 8.13 -17.59 30.09
N ARG A 248 6.87 -18.06 30.08
CA ARG A 248 5.88 -17.98 31.16
C ARG A 248 5.05 -19.25 31.19
N VAL A 249 4.09 -19.39 32.12
CA VAL A 249 2.99 -20.38 32.08
C VAL A 249 1.97 -20.05 30.96
N VAL A 250 2.49 -19.58 29.83
CA VAL A 250 1.83 -19.35 28.55
C VAL A 250 2.70 -20.05 27.53
N LEU A 251 2.18 -21.10 26.93
CA LEU A 251 2.95 -21.87 25.97
C LEU A 251 3.11 -21.08 24.67
N LEU A 252 4.35 -20.73 24.34
CA LEU A 252 4.62 -19.64 23.40
C LEU A 252 4.30 -19.96 21.94
N TYR A 253 4.48 -21.21 21.51
CA TYR A 253 4.19 -21.61 20.14
C TYR A 253 3.74 -23.06 20.10
N THR A 254 2.73 -23.34 19.28
CA THR A 254 2.25 -24.70 19.00
C THR A 254 3.41 -25.61 18.55
N SER A 255 4.36 -25.07 17.77
CA SER A 255 5.58 -25.77 17.35
C SER A 255 6.50 -26.16 18.51
N ALA A 256 6.66 -25.32 19.53
CA ALA A 256 7.65 -25.52 20.59
C ALA A 256 7.38 -26.77 21.44
N PHE A 257 6.11 -27.01 21.81
CA PHE A 257 5.72 -28.24 22.51
C PHE A 257 6.00 -29.48 21.68
N ALA A 258 5.59 -29.46 20.41
CA ALA A 258 5.74 -30.61 19.53
C ALA A 258 7.22 -30.97 19.32
N GLN A 259 8.08 -29.96 19.11
CA GLN A 259 9.52 -30.16 18.98
C GLN A 259 10.15 -30.71 20.27
N ALA A 260 9.76 -30.19 21.43
CA ALA A 260 10.27 -30.67 22.71
C ALA A 260 9.84 -32.10 23.03
N LEU A 261 8.58 -32.45 22.71
CA LEU A 261 8.06 -33.79 22.91
C LEU A 261 8.74 -34.81 21.98
N ASP A 262 8.93 -34.46 20.70
CA ASP A 262 9.67 -35.31 19.75
C ASP A 262 11.13 -35.47 20.19
N TYR A 263 11.78 -34.40 20.65
CA TYR A 263 13.13 -34.46 21.19
C TYR A 263 13.22 -35.32 22.47
N ALA A 264 12.25 -35.23 23.39
CA ALA A 264 12.20 -36.09 24.57
C ALA A 264 12.09 -37.57 24.20
N LEU A 265 11.32 -37.89 23.15
CA LEU A 265 11.23 -39.24 22.62
C LEU A 265 12.56 -39.71 21.99
N GLU A 266 13.24 -38.84 21.24
CA GLU A 266 14.57 -39.12 20.66
C GLU A 266 15.65 -39.34 21.73
N GLN A 267 15.59 -38.57 22.82
CA GLN A 267 16.47 -38.73 23.98
C GLN A 267 16.04 -39.90 24.88
N ALA A 268 15.08 -40.71 24.43
CA ALA A 268 14.61 -41.91 25.09
C ALA A 268 14.21 -41.65 26.55
N CYS A 269 13.42 -40.60 26.77
CA CYS A 269 12.79 -40.37 28.07
C CYS A 269 11.68 -41.41 28.31
N ASP A 270 11.42 -41.72 29.58
CA ASP A 270 10.43 -42.69 30.02
C ASP A 270 9.16 -42.03 30.55
N VAL A 271 9.34 -40.91 31.25
CA VAL A 271 8.25 -40.09 31.79
C VAL A 271 8.41 -38.66 31.31
N LEU A 272 7.29 -37.98 31.10
CA LEU A 272 7.24 -36.55 30.87
C LEU A 272 6.41 -35.89 31.97
N SER A 273 6.96 -34.82 32.56
CA SER A 273 6.25 -33.92 33.46
C SER A 273 6.11 -32.56 32.77
N MET A 274 4.88 -32.11 32.59
CA MET A 274 4.60 -30.78 32.02
C MET A 274 3.51 -30.06 32.80
N SER A 275 3.88 -28.95 33.42
CA SER A 275 2.98 -28.11 34.22
C SER A 275 2.51 -26.89 33.43
N LEU A 276 2.21 -27.09 32.14
CA LEU A 276 1.79 -26.08 31.17
C LEU A 276 0.58 -26.60 30.41
N GLY A 277 -0.27 -25.69 29.94
CA GLY A 277 -1.47 -26.03 29.19
C GLY A 277 -1.78 -25.02 28.09
N GLY A 278 -2.60 -25.44 27.14
CA GLY A 278 -2.98 -24.64 25.98
C GLY A 278 -4.23 -25.16 25.30
N LEU A 279 -4.34 -24.80 24.03
CA LEU A 279 -5.46 -25.10 23.14
C LEU A 279 -5.15 -26.36 22.31
N PRO A 280 -6.15 -27.12 21.86
CA PRO A 280 -5.92 -28.29 21.04
C PRO A 280 -5.24 -27.91 19.73
N SER A 281 -4.37 -28.81 19.25
CA SER A 281 -3.71 -28.70 17.96
C SER A 281 -3.65 -30.09 17.32
N ARG A 282 -3.75 -30.16 16.00
CA ARG A 282 -3.57 -31.41 15.28
C ARG A 282 -2.13 -31.90 15.40
N LEU A 283 -1.16 -31.00 15.32
CA LEU A 283 0.25 -31.32 15.52
C LEU A 283 0.50 -31.90 16.91
N TRP A 284 -0.11 -31.34 17.96
CA TRP A 284 0.02 -31.83 19.33
C TRP A 284 -0.51 -33.25 19.46
N ARG A 285 -1.73 -33.50 18.96
CA ARG A 285 -2.31 -34.84 18.94
C ARG A 285 -1.38 -35.85 18.26
N GLU A 286 -0.91 -35.55 17.05
CA GLU A 286 -0.05 -36.46 16.28
C GLU A 286 1.32 -36.70 16.95
N THR A 287 1.78 -35.75 17.76
CA THR A 287 3.05 -35.88 18.51
C THR A 287 2.84 -36.63 19.82
N VAL A 288 1.74 -36.39 20.53
CA VAL A 288 1.28 -37.17 21.70
C VAL A 288 1.05 -38.63 21.32
N ASP A 289 0.40 -38.88 20.18
CA ASP A 289 0.21 -40.23 19.66
C ASP A 289 1.53 -40.96 19.48
N ARG A 290 2.52 -40.30 18.89
CA ARG A 290 3.85 -40.84 18.65
C ARG A 290 4.60 -41.11 19.95
N ALA A 291 4.57 -40.16 20.88
CA ALA A 291 5.17 -40.29 22.21
C ALA A 291 4.59 -41.48 22.98
N TYR A 292 3.25 -41.59 23.00
CA TYR A 292 2.55 -42.72 23.61
C TYR A 292 2.95 -44.06 22.98
N LEU A 293 2.94 -44.14 21.64
CA LEU A 293 3.32 -45.37 20.92
C LEU A 293 4.79 -45.76 21.16
N GLY A 294 5.68 -44.78 21.33
CA GLY A 294 7.07 -44.98 21.73
C GLY A 294 7.28 -45.20 23.24
N GLY A 295 6.18 -45.31 24.00
CA GLY A 295 6.19 -45.65 25.41
C GLY A 295 6.49 -44.49 26.36
N LEU A 296 6.49 -43.23 25.94
CA LEU A 296 6.68 -42.09 26.86
C LEU A 296 5.40 -41.88 27.69
N CYS A 297 5.50 -42.08 29.01
CA CYS A 297 4.39 -41.84 29.93
C CYS A 297 4.26 -40.34 30.23
N MET A 298 3.24 -39.69 29.65
CA MET A 298 3.05 -38.24 29.75
C MET A 298 2.11 -37.87 30.89
N VAL A 299 2.57 -36.99 31.79
CA VAL A 299 1.84 -36.49 32.95
C VAL A 299 1.79 -34.97 32.89
N THR A 300 0.57 -34.42 32.79
CA THR A 300 0.41 -32.98 32.59
C THR A 300 -0.69 -32.36 33.45
N ALA A 301 -0.50 -31.09 33.83
CA ALA A 301 -1.44 -30.34 34.66
C ALA A 301 -2.80 -30.16 33.97
N ALA A 302 -3.90 -30.37 34.71
CA ALA A 302 -5.25 -30.17 34.21
C ALA A 302 -5.57 -28.70 33.86
N GLY A 303 -4.79 -27.75 34.37
CA GLY A 303 -5.00 -26.31 34.21
C GLY A 303 -5.51 -25.65 35.49
N ASN A 304 -5.49 -24.31 35.54
CA ASN A 304 -6.02 -23.53 36.64
C ASN A 304 -6.96 -22.43 36.13
N ASN A 305 -7.85 -21.96 36.99
CA ASN A 305 -8.78 -20.87 36.72
C ASN A 305 -8.97 -19.98 37.96
N PHE A 306 -9.50 -18.78 37.75
CA PHE A 306 -10.00 -17.88 38.80
C PHE A 306 -11.49 -17.65 38.54
N SER A 307 -12.37 -18.16 39.42
CA SER A 307 -13.82 -18.05 39.25
C SER A 307 -14.34 -18.54 37.88
N GLY A 308 -13.74 -19.60 37.32
CA GLY A 308 -14.13 -20.17 36.02
C GLY A 308 -13.50 -19.52 34.79
N LEU A 309 -12.63 -18.53 34.94
CA LEU A 309 -11.87 -17.89 33.85
C LEU A 309 -10.38 -18.28 33.94
N PRO A 310 -9.66 -18.41 32.82
CA PRO A 310 -10.12 -18.30 31.44
C PRO A 310 -10.83 -19.55 30.91
N VAL A 311 -10.55 -20.72 31.51
CA VAL A 311 -11.09 -22.03 31.16
C VAL A 311 -11.39 -22.81 32.43
N ARG A 312 -12.60 -23.34 32.59
CA ARG A 312 -12.99 -24.15 33.76
C ARG A 312 -12.61 -25.64 33.63
N GLY A 313 -12.64 -26.17 32.40
CA GLY A 313 -12.36 -27.57 32.10
C GLY A 313 -10.88 -27.90 31.91
N VAL A 314 -10.57 -29.20 31.85
CA VAL A 314 -9.23 -29.73 31.58
C VAL A 314 -8.69 -29.20 30.25
N VAL A 315 -7.46 -28.69 30.27
CA VAL A 315 -6.78 -28.07 29.12
C VAL A 315 -5.94 -29.09 28.33
N TYR A 316 -5.46 -28.73 27.14
CA TYR A 316 -4.56 -29.59 26.36
C TYR A 316 -3.09 -29.32 26.75
N PRO A 317 -2.19 -30.31 26.75
CA PRO A 317 -2.39 -31.70 26.30
C PRO A 317 -3.02 -32.65 27.34
N ALA A 318 -3.28 -32.21 28.58
CA ALA A 318 -3.84 -33.07 29.64
C ALA A 318 -5.15 -33.76 29.24
N ARG A 319 -5.96 -33.09 28.42
CA ARG A 319 -7.21 -33.63 27.91
C ARG A 319 -7.06 -34.76 26.87
N TYR A 320 -5.90 -34.92 26.23
CA TYR A 320 -5.70 -36.06 25.33
C TYR A 320 -5.76 -37.37 26.12
N ARG A 321 -6.55 -38.34 25.67
CA ARG A 321 -6.80 -39.61 26.39
C ARG A 321 -5.52 -40.38 26.72
N ARG A 322 -4.49 -40.21 25.88
CA ARG A 322 -3.16 -40.82 26.01
C ARG A 322 -2.23 -40.11 27.01
N VAL A 323 -2.69 -39.02 27.62
CA VAL A 323 -1.98 -38.24 28.63
C VAL A 323 -2.67 -38.44 29.98
N ILE A 324 -1.90 -38.47 31.07
CA ILE A 324 -2.43 -38.49 32.44
C ILE A 324 -2.68 -37.04 32.86
N ALA A 325 -3.95 -36.68 33.06
CA ALA A 325 -4.34 -35.36 33.54
C ALA A 325 -4.21 -35.28 35.07
N VAL A 326 -3.57 -34.24 35.59
CA VAL A 326 -3.39 -34.09 37.04
C VAL A 326 -4.24 -32.94 37.60
N THR A 327 -5.22 -33.28 38.44
CA THR A 327 -6.04 -32.32 39.18
C THR A 327 -5.50 -32.09 40.59
N GLY A 328 -6.08 -31.11 41.30
CA GLY A 328 -5.63 -30.71 42.64
C GLY A 328 -6.53 -31.20 43.77
N VAL A 329 -5.92 -31.71 44.84
CA VAL A 329 -6.58 -32.01 46.12
C VAL A 329 -5.91 -31.24 47.27
N MET A 330 -6.71 -30.61 48.12
CA MET A 330 -6.22 -29.84 49.26
C MET A 330 -5.80 -30.75 50.43
N ALA A 331 -5.07 -30.20 51.41
CA ALA A 331 -4.57 -30.96 52.57
C ALA A 331 -5.66 -31.63 53.41
N ASP A 332 -6.90 -31.14 53.36
CA ASP A 332 -8.08 -31.70 54.04
C ASP A 332 -8.84 -32.75 53.20
N GLY A 333 -8.34 -33.07 52.00
CA GLY A 333 -8.95 -34.03 51.08
C GLY A 333 -10.05 -33.45 50.18
N ARG A 334 -10.40 -32.15 50.29
CA ARG A 334 -11.37 -31.53 49.39
C ARG A 334 -10.74 -31.19 48.03
N PRO A 335 -11.54 -31.17 46.94
CA PRO A 335 -11.09 -30.68 45.65
C PRO A 335 -10.53 -29.26 45.71
N TYR A 336 -9.46 -28.96 44.94
CA TYR A 336 -8.89 -27.62 44.83
C TYR A 336 -9.77 -26.70 43.98
N ARG A 337 -10.94 -26.31 44.49
CA ARG A 337 -11.95 -25.46 43.83
C ARG A 337 -12.83 -24.76 44.85
N ASP A 338 -13.73 -23.90 44.37
CA ASP A 338 -14.67 -23.11 45.18
C ASP A 338 -13.96 -22.28 46.26
N LEU A 339 -12.80 -21.71 45.91
CA LEU A 339 -11.97 -20.86 46.73
C LEU A 339 -12.45 -19.41 46.56
N GLY A 340 -13.13 -18.87 47.58
CA GLY A 340 -13.84 -17.59 47.44
C GLY A 340 -14.16 -16.88 48.74
N GLY A 341 -14.57 -15.60 48.60
CA GLY A 341 -14.86 -14.66 49.69
C GLY A 341 -14.62 -13.20 49.25
N PRO A 342 -15.05 -12.18 50.03
CA PRO A 342 -14.75 -10.79 49.72
C PRO A 342 -13.23 -10.56 49.60
N GLY A 343 -12.75 -10.15 48.42
CA GLY A 343 -11.32 -9.96 48.14
C GLY A 343 -10.58 -11.14 47.50
N CYS A 344 -11.24 -12.28 47.27
CA CYS A 344 -10.63 -13.52 46.77
C CYS A 344 -10.81 -13.77 45.26
N ALA A 345 -11.23 -12.75 44.50
CA ALA A 345 -11.60 -12.88 43.08
C ALA A 345 -10.44 -13.32 42.14
N ARG A 346 -9.21 -13.38 42.64
CA ARG A 346 -7.99 -13.74 41.88
C ARG A 346 -7.26 -14.96 42.43
N VAL A 347 -7.94 -15.77 43.24
CA VAL A 347 -7.36 -17.01 43.78
C VAL A 347 -7.46 -18.11 42.75
N PHE A 348 -6.40 -18.90 42.61
CA PHE A 348 -6.38 -20.06 41.73
C PHE A 348 -7.19 -21.22 42.28
N GLU A 349 -7.91 -21.86 41.37
CA GLU A 349 -8.59 -23.12 41.49
C GLU A 349 -8.10 -24.07 40.40
N GLY A 350 -8.13 -25.37 40.65
CA GLY A 350 -7.78 -26.40 39.70
C GLY A 350 -8.91 -26.70 38.72
N ASN A 351 -8.55 -26.84 37.46
CA ASN A 351 -9.48 -27.27 36.42
C ASN A 351 -9.86 -28.74 36.59
N HIS A 352 -11.08 -29.05 36.18
CA HIS A 352 -11.65 -30.38 36.28
C HIS A 352 -12.81 -30.51 35.28
N GLY A 353 -13.16 -31.73 34.91
CA GLY A 353 -14.20 -32.00 33.93
C GLY A 353 -13.88 -31.46 32.51
N PRO A 354 -14.78 -31.67 31.53
CA PRO A 354 -15.99 -32.49 31.62
C PRO A 354 -15.67 -33.98 31.83
N ALA A 355 -16.70 -34.81 32.09
CA ALA A 355 -16.52 -36.22 32.43
C ALA A 355 -15.70 -37.01 31.38
N SER A 356 -15.86 -36.67 30.10
CA SER A 356 -15.06 -37.23 29.01
C SER A 356 -13.54 -37.05 29.20
N ALA A 357 -13.12 -35.91 29.75
CA ALA A 357 -11.72 -35.57 30.01
C ALA A 357 -11.17 -36.12 31.33
N MET A 358 -12.03 -36.65 32.21
CA MET A 358 -11.62 -37.18 33.52
C MET A 358 -11.27 -38.67 33.50
N THR A 359 -11.45 -39.34 32.35
CA THR A 359 -11.22 -40.78 32.16
C THR A 359 -9.76 -41.21 32.35
N ALA A 360 -8.81 -40.29 32.17
CA ALA A 360 -7.38 -40.48 32.37
C ALA A 360 -6.81 -39.53 33.44
N ALA A 361 -7.65 -39.05 34.35
CA ALA A 361 -7.27 -38.07 35.37
C ALA A 361 -6.96 -38.70 36.73
N ILE A 362 -6.06 -38.09 37.49
CA ILE A 362 -5.76 -38.42 38.89
C ILE A 362 -5.44 -37.14 39.67
N ALA A 363 -5.73 -37.11 40.97
CA ALA A 363 -5.48 -35.95 41.82
C ALA A 363 -4.19 -36.09 42.66
N ALA A 364 -3.48 -34.98 42.84
CA ALA A 364 -2.36 -34.88 43.78
C ALA A 364 -2.40 -33.55 44.57
N PHE A 365 -1.59 -33.47 45.62
CA PHE A 365 -1.77 -32.47 46.68
C PHE A 365 -1.34 -31.06 46.26
N THR A 366 -2.22 -30.08 46.46
CA THR A 366 -2.06 -28.63 46.21
C THR A 366 -3.25 -27.89 46.85
N PRO A 367 -3.14 -26.64 47.36
CA PRO A 367 -1.98 -25.76 47.40
C PRO A 367 -1.11 -26.03 48.64
N ASN A 368 -0.28 -25.07 49.03
CA ASN A 368 0.55 -25.08 50.24
C ASN A 368 1.63 -26.17 50.27
N ILE A 369 2.18 -26.52 49.11
CA ILE A 369 3.35 -27.41 49.03
C ILE A 369 4.65 -26.60 48.89
N PRO A 370 5.80 -27.14 49.36
CA PRO A 370 7.06 -26.42 49.22
C PRO A 370 7.43 -26.17 47.75
N TRP A 371 7.89 -24.95 47.46
CA TRP A 371 8.19 -24.46 46.12
C TRP A 371 9.53 -23.73 46.11
N ALA A 372 10.47 -24.21 45.30
CA ALA A 372 11.78 -23.59 45.13
C ALA A 372 11.65 -22.18 44.54
N ARG A 373 12.24 -21.16 45.18
CA ARG A 373 12.04 -19.77 44.79
C ARG A 373 13.14 -19.30 43.86
N TYR A 374 12.75 -18.97 42.64
CA TYR A 374 13.66 -18.41 41.65
C TYR A 374 14.28 -17.09 42.10
N GLY A 375 15.58 -16.92 41.85
CA GLY A 375 16.36 -15.74 42.28
C GLY A 375 16.77 -15.72 43.76
N CYS A 376 16.30 -16.69 44.57
CA CYS A 376 16.69 -16.88 45.96
C CYS A 376 17.29 -18.29 46.11
N PRO A 377 18.63 -18.46 45.94
CA PRO A 377 19.27 -19.77 45.83
C PRO A 377 18.94 -20.78 46.93
N ASP A 378 18.71 -20.30 48.16
CA ASP A 378 18.52 -21.12 49.35
C ASP A 378 17.07 -21.09 49.89
N THR A 379 16.13 -20.44 49.19
CA THR A 379 14.78 -20.18 49.72
C THR A 379 13.74 -21.10 49.09
N VAL A 380 13.03 -21.85 49.94
CA VAL A 380 11.82 -22.59 49.57
C VAL A 380 10.62 -21.98 50.29
N ARG A 381 9.60 -21.55 49.53
CA ARG A 381 8.32 -21.06 50.10
C ARG A 381 7.35 -22.21 50.31
N LEU A 382 6.44 -22.09 51.26
CA LEU A 382 5.49 -23.16 51.63
C LEU A 382 4.09 -22.97 51.04
N ASP A 383 3.88 -21.97 50.20
CA ASP A 383 2.61 -21.61 49.57
C ASP A 383 2.56 -21.96 48.06
N GLY A 384 3.33 -22.98 47.63
CA GLY A 384 3.26 -23.49 46.26
C GLY A 384 1.87 -24.02 45.93
N GLN A 385 1.29 -23.59 44.81
CA GLN A 385 -0.12 -23.84 44.49
C GLN A 385 -0.37 -24.13 43.00
N GLY A 386 -1.60 -24.56 42.68
CA GLY A 386 -2.00 -24.92 41.32
C GLY A 386 -1.84 -26.41 40.99
N THR A 387 -2.46 -26.84 39.90
CA THR A 387 -2.27 -28.18 39.32
C THR A 387 -0.82 -28.41 38.85
N SER A 388 -0.07 -27.32 38.62
CA SER A 388 1.37 -27.32 38.39
C SER A 388 2.19 -27.88 39.56
N ALA A 389 1.69 -27.74 40.79
CA ALA A 389 2.31 -28.27 42.00
C ALA A 389 1.96 -29.77 42.21
N ALA A 390 0.79 -30.19 41.72
CA ALA A 390 0.30 -31.57 41.78
C ALA A 390 0.98 -32.47 40.74
N THR A 391 1.19 -31.97 39.52
CA THR A 391 1.70 -32.74 38.36
C THR A 391 3.03 -33.45 38.60
N PRO A 392 4.07 -32.80 39.16
CA PRO A 392 5.37 -33.43 39.37
C PRO A 392 5.32 -34.61 40.35
N GLN A 393 4.36 -34.64 41.27
CA GLN A 393 4.16 -35.74 42.22
C GLN A 393 3.74 -37.03 41.48
N VAL A 394 2.79 -36.90 40.54
CA VAL A 394 2.31 -38.03 39.74
C VAL A 394 3.40 -38.50 38.77
N ALA A 395 4.14 -37.58 38.16
CA ALA A 395 5.28 -37.92 37.29
C ALA A 395 6.39 -38.65 38.06
N ALA A 396 6.70 -38.22 39.29
CA ALA A 396 7.65 -38.92 40.15
C ALA A 396 7.16 -40.33 40.51
N ALA A 397 5.88 -40.51 40.83
CA ALA A 397 5.31 -41.83 41.10
C ALA A 397 5.40 -42.76 39.88
N ALA A 398 5.08 -42.24 38.68
CA ALA A 398 5.24 -42.97 37.43
C ALA A 398 6.69 -43.41 37.19
N ALA A 399 7.66 -42.52 37.45
CA ALA A 399 9.08 -42.82 37.29
C ALA A 399 9.58 -43.88 38.28
N LEU A 400 9.13 -43.83 39.54
CA LEU A 400 9.47 -44.84 40.56
C LEU A 400 8.90 -46.22 40.19
N TRP A 401 7.65 -46.27 39.73
CA TRP A 401 7.03 -47.52 39.31
C TRP A 401 7.72 -48.10 38.07
N LEU A 402 8.03 -47.26 37.08
CA LEU A 402 8.80 -47.69 35.91
C LEU A 402 10.19 -48.17 36.30
N GLU A 403 10.89 -47.47 37.19
CA GLU A 403 12.23 -47.89 37.63
C GLU A 403 12.22 -49.29 38.27
N GLN A 404 11.17 -49.63 39.04
CA GLN A 404 11.00 -50.96 39.63
C GLN A 404 10.78 -52.05 38.58
N HIS A 405 10.07 -51.75 37.48
CA HIS A 405 9.59 -52.75 36.51
C HIS A 405 10.20 -52.65 35.10
N LYS A 406 11.11 -51.69 34.84
CA LYS A 406 11.61 -51.35 33.50
C LYS A 406 12.29 -52.51 32.76
N LEU A 407 12.81 -53.51 33.47
CA LEU A 407 13.46 -54.68 32.88
C LEU A 407 12.46 -55.69 32.30
N GLU A 408 11.20 -55.62 32.74
CA GLU A 408 10.11 -56.52 32.32
C GLU A 408 9.23 -55.90 31.22
N LEU A 409 9.46 -54.63 30.88
CA LEU A 409 8.58 -53.82 30.03
C LEU A 409 9.28 -53.39 28.74
N GLU A 410 8.64 -53.66 27.61
CA GLU A 410 9.08 -53.13 26.32
C GLU A 410 8.86 -51.61 26.25
N ARG A 411 9.71 -50.90 25.50
CA ARG A 411 9.62 -49.44 25.32
C ARG A 411 8.61 -49.09 24.24
N ASP A 412 7.35 -49.43 24.49
CA ASP A 412 6.20 -49.13 23.65
C ASP A 412 5.00 -48.72 24.50
N TRP A 413 3.82 -48.59 23.90
CA TRP A 413 2.62 -48.15 24.60
C TRP A 413 2.19 -49.06 25.77
N HIS A 414 2.58 -50.33 25.82
CA HIS A 414 2.15 -51.25 26.89
C HIS A 414 2.64 -50.78 28.25
N ARG A 415 3.88 -50.28 28.35
CA ARG A 415 4.42 -49.77 29.63
C ARG A 415 3.67 -48.54 30.13
N VAL A 416 3.14 -47.72 29.22
CA VAL A 416 2.34 -46.54 29.58
C VAL A 416 1.01 -46.98 30.19
N GLU A 417 0.34 -47.97 29.61
CA GLU A 417 -0.90 -48.51 30.18
C GLU A 417 -0.66 -49.24 31.49
N ALA A 418 0.46 -49.95 31.63
CA ALA A 418 0.82 -50.60 32.87
C ALA A 418 1.04 -49.60 34.02
N VAL A 419 1.73 -48.47 33.75
CA VAL A 419 1.86 -47.36 34.71
C VAL A 419 0.49 -46.77 35.06
N ARG A 420 -0.35 -46.50 34.06
CA ARG A 420 -1.70 -45.95 34.27
C ARG A 420 -2.53 -46.87 35.16
N ASN A 421 -2.51 -48.18 34.88
CA ASN A 421 -3.19 -49.17 35.71
C ASN A 421 -2.71 -49.11 37.16
N ALA A 422 -1.39 -49.14 37.40
CA ALA A 422 -0.83 -49.11 38.74
C ALA A 422 -1.21 -47.84 39.51
N LEU A 423 -1.14 -46.67 38.87
CA LEU A 423 -1.51 -45.41 39.50
C LEU A 423 -3.01 -45.29 39.77
N PHE A 424 -3.86 -45.73 38.83
CA PHE A 424 -5.31 -45.59 38.95
C PHE A 424 -5.93 -46.62 39.89
N GLU A 425 -5.45 -47.86 39.89
CA GLU A 425 -5.95 -48.93 40.76
C GLU A 425 -5.58 -48.69 42.23
N SER A 426 -4.40 -48.12 42.48
CA SER A 426 -3.91 -47.82 43.83
C SER A 426 -4.43 -46.50 44.40
N ALA A 427 -5.03 -45.65 43.57
CA ALA A 427 -5.52 -44.33 43.96
C ALA A 427 -6.57 -44.45 45.09
N ARG A 428 -6.53 -43.51 46.03
CA ARG A 428 -7.51 -43.46 47.11
C ARG A 428 -8.84 -42.96 46.55
N ALA A 429 -9.84 -43.85 46.57
CA ALA A 429 -11.19 -43.54 46.12
C ALA A 429 -11.81 -42.38 46.90
N SER A 430 -12.57 -41.55 46.20
CA SER A 430 -13.28 -40.38 46.70
C SER A 430 -14.76 -40.50 46.32
N SER A 431 -15.54 -41.17 47.16
CA SER A 431 -16.94 -41.48 46.88
C SER A 431 -17.75 -40.21 46.56
N GLY A 432 -18.14 -40.02 45.30
CA GLY A 432 -18.98 -38.92 44.83
C GLY A 432 -18.25 -37.76 44.13
N ASP A 433 -16.92 -37.79 44.02
CA ASP A 433 -16.09 -36.68 43.50
C ASP A 433 -15.25 -37.05 42.26
N ASP A 434 -15.61 -38.11 41.52
CA ASP A 434 -14.88 -38.57 40.33
C ASP A 434 -14.78 -37.48 39.24
N ALA A 435 -15.73 -36.55 39.21
CA ALA A 435 -15.72 -35.37 38.34
C ALA A 435 -14.55 -34.39 38.64
N TYR A 436 -13.93 -34.51 39.81
CA TYR A 436 -12.83 -33.66 40.29
C TYR A 436 -11.52 -34.41 40.45
N PHE A 437 -11.58 -35.68 40.85
CA PHE A 437 -10.40 -36.49 41.15
C PHE A 437 -10.09 -37.58 40.12
N GLY A 438 -10.97 -37.82 39.14
CA GLY A 438 -10.78 -38.88 38.15
C GLY A 438 -10.70 -40.24 38.82
N ALA A 439 -9.58 -40.95 38.66
CA ALA A 439 -9.32 -42.24 39.31
C ALA A 439 -9.17 -42.15 40.85
N GLY A 440 -8.97 -40.95 41.41
CA GLY A 440 -8.83 -40.72 42.84
C GLY A 440 -7.57 -39.94 43.20
N VAL A 441 -7.16 -40.01 44.48
CA VAL A 441 -5.97 -39.30 44.98
C VAL A 441 -4.74 -40.21 44.97
N LEU A 442 -3.62 -39.72 44.42
CA LEU A 442 -2.34 -40.45 44.28
C LEU A 442 -1.90 -41.16 45.57
N GLN A 443 -1.52 -42.44 45.45
CA GLN A 443 -0.90 -43.25 46.52
C GLN A 443 0.34 -43.97 45.96
N ALA A 444 1.47 -43.27 45.87
CA ALA A 444 2.66 -43.73 45.14
C ALA A 444 3.25 -45.04 45.68
N SER A 445 3.27 -45.26 47.00
CA SER A 445 3.81 -46.49 47.58
C SER A 445 2.92 -47.70 47.27
N LYS A 446 1.59 -47.54 47.37
CA LYS A 446 0.64 -48.59 46.97
C LYS A 446 0.72 -48.92 45.48
N ALA A 447 1.01 -47.94 44.63
CA ALA A 447 1.20 -48.19 43.20
C ALA A 447 2.34 -49.19 42.94
N LEU A 448 3.42 -49.15 43.73
CA LEU A 448 4.55 -50.09 43.63
C LEU A 448 4.18 -51.54 43.97
N ASP A 449 3.05 -51.76 44.63
CA ASP A 449 2.55 -53.11 44.95
C ASP A 449 1.69 -53.69 43.82
N VAL A 450 1.35 -52.88 42.80
CA VAL A 450 0.59 -53.32 41.63
C VAL A 450 1.55 -53.84 40.56
N ALA A 451 1.46 -55.14 40.26
CA ALA A 451 2.28 -55.79 39.25
C ALA A 451 1.91 -55.32 37.82
N PRO A 452 2.85 -55.33 36.86
CA PRO A 452 2.57 -54.96 35.47
C PRO A 452 1.52 -55.87 34.80
N VAL A 453 0.54 -55.27 34.11
CA VAL A 453 -0.50 -55.98 33.36
C VAL A 453 -0.31 -55.74 31.86
N MET A 454 0.06 -56.78 31.10
CA MET A 454 0.38 -56.66 29.66
C MET A 454 -0.84 -56.80 28.72
N GLY A 455 -1.98 -57.29 29.21
CA GLY A 455 -3.19 -57.52 28.41
C GLY A 455 -4.14 -56.32 28.30
N LEU A 456 -3.67 -55.12 28.63
CA LEU A 456 -4.50 -53.91 28.63
C LEU A 456 -4.76 -53.43 27.19
N PRO A 457 -5.96 -52.90 26.88
CA PRO A 457 -6.26 -52.37 25.56
C PRO A 457 -5.46 -51.10 25.29
N GLN A 458 -4.99 -50.94 24.05
CA GLN A 458 -4.35 -49.70 23.62
C GLN A 458 -5.36 -48.55 23.67
N THR A 459 -5.00 -47.45 24.33
CA THR A 459 -5.82 -46.24 24.34
C THR A 459 -5.95 -45.68 22.92
N PRO A 460 -7.18 -45.46 22.40
CA PRO A 460 -7.37 -44.91 21.07
C PRO A 460 -6.73 -43.53 20.94
N SER A 461 -6.25 -43.19 19.75
CA SER A 461 -5.86 -41.81 19.43
C SER A 461 -7.10 -40.92 19.58
N ASP A 462 -6.92 -39.72 20.13
CA ASP A 462 -7.97 -38.71 20.16
C ASP A 462 -8.41 -38.37 18.74
N ASN A 463 -9.64 -37.87 18.58
CA ASN A 463 -10.07 -37.31 17.32
C ASN A 463 -10.18 -35.79 17.48
N ASP A 464 -9.56 -35.01 16.59
CA ASP A 464 -9.77 -33.54 16.55
C ASP A 464 -11.19 -33.17 16.08
N ARG A 465 -12.11 -34.15 16.10
CA ARG A 465 -13.48 -34.00 15.64
C ARG A 465 -14.27 -33.46 16.80
N PHE A 466 -14.54 -32.16 16.76
CA PHE A 466 -15.71 -31.61 17.41
C PHE A 466 -16.91 -32.09 16.58
N PRO A 467 -17.67 -33.12 16.99
CA PRO A 467 -18.75 -33.66 16.17
C PRO A 467 -19.87 -32.64 15.97
N LEU A 468 -19.81 -31.48 16.62
CA LEU A 468 -20.78 -30.41 16.53
C LEU A 468 -21.11 -30.02 15.09
N LEU A 469 -20.16 -29.78 14.17
CA LEU A 469 -20.53 -29.37 12.81
C LEU A 469 -21.27 -30.49 12.05
N ARG A 470 -20.98 -31.76 12.35
CA ARG A 470 -21.74 -32.92 11.81
C ARG A 470 -23.11 -33.07 12.47
N ILE A 471 -23.19 -32.89 13.78
CA ILE A 471 -24.43 -32.92 14.58
C ILE A 471 -25.34 -31.72 14.21
N LEU A 472 -24.77 -30.56 13.87
CA LEU A 472 -25.48 -29.35 13.47
C LEU A 472 -26.00 -29.41 12.04
N THR A 473 -25.24 -29.97 11.09
CA THR A 473 -25.60 -29.99 9.65
C THR A 473 -26.35 -31.25 9.19
N GLY A 474 -26.30 -32.34 9.97
CA GLY A 474 -27.00 -33.60 9.65
C GLY A 474 -26.42 -34.40 8.47
N LEU A 475 -25.28 -33.98 7.90
CA LEU A 475 -24.63 -34.64 6.76
C LEU A 475 -23.40 -35.43 7.22
N GLY A 476 -23.60 -36.70 7.52
CA GLY A 476 -22.53 -37.63 7.92
C GLY A 476 -21.75 -38.15 6.72
N VAL A 477 -20.55 -37.61 6.48
CA VAL A 477 -19.55 -38.26 5.61
C VAL A 477 -18.46 -38.89 6.47
N ALA A 478 -18.12 -40.15 6.24
CA ALA A 478 -17.13 -40.91 7.03
C ALA A 478 -15.75 -40.23 7.07
N HIS A 479 -15.38 -39.50 6.01
CA HIS A 479 -14.19 -38.63 5.92
C HIS A 479 -14.62 -37.18 5.70
N SER A 480 -14.27 -36.30 6.64
CA SER A 480 -14.42 -34.85 6.46
C SER A 480 -13.30 -34.34 5.54
N PRO A 481 -13.60 -33.49 4.53
CA PRO A 481 -12.58 -32.77 3.76
C PRO A 481 -11.59 -32.05 4.68
N GLU A 482 -10.35 -31.84 4.24
CA GLU A 482 -9.25 -31.27 5.06
C GLU A 482 -9.63 -29.91 5.67
N ARG A 483 -10.32 -29.07 4.91
CA ARG A 483 -10.84 -27.77 5.36
C ARG A 483 -11.87 -27.87 6.49
N GLN A 484 -12.70 -28.91 6.48
CA GLN A 484 -13.66 -29.15 7.57
C GLN A 484 -12.93 -29.48 8.89
N GLN A 485 -11.83 -30.22 8.82
CA GLN A 485 -11.02 -30.54 10.01
C GLN A 485 -10.38 -29.28 10.61
N MET A 486 -10.03 -28.29 9.78
CA MET A 486 -9.54 -26.99 10.24
C MET A 486 -10.64 -26.21 10.98
N PHE A 487 -11.87 -26.21 10.45
CA PHE A 487 -13.02 -25.61 11.13
C PHE A 487 -13.35 -26.31 12.45
N ASP A 488 -13.33 -27.64 12.48
CA ASP A 488 -13.60 -28.43 13.69
C ASP A 488 -12.57 -28.08 14.79
N LEU A 489 -11.28 -27.98 14.43
CA LEU A 489 -10.21 -27.63 15.35
C LEU A 489 -10.34 -26.18 15.86
N GLU A 490 -10.51 -25.21 14.96
CA GLU A 490 -10.73 -23.82 15.33
C GLU A 490 -11.92 -23.67 16.27
N LEU A 491 -13.03 -24.35 15.97
CA LEU A 491 -14.24 -24.28 16.77
C LEU A 491 -14.05 -24.91 18.17
N MET A 492 -13.27 -25.98 18.30
CA MET A 492 -12.88 -26.53 19.61
C MET A 492 -12.02 -25.54 20.40
N GLN A 493 -11.09 -24.83 19.75
CA GLN A 493 -10.31 -23.77 20.39
C GLN A 493 -11.20 -22.61 20.85
N ARG A 494 -12.18 -22.21 20.02
CA ARG A 494 -13.16 -21.17 20.37
C ARG A 494 -14.06 -21.61 21.53
N TRP A 495 -14.51 -22.86 21.53
CA TRP A 495 -15.30 -23.44 22.63
C TRP A 495 -14.53 -23.39 23.97
N LEU A 496 -13.24 -23.70 23.99
CA LEU A 496 -12.42 -23.54 25.20
C LEU A 496 -12.34 -22.09 25.69
N LEU A 497 -12.29 -21.11 24.78
CA LEU A 497 -12.08 -19.71 25.15
C LEU A 497 -13.37 -18.90 25.35
N ASN A 498 -14.53 -19.46 25.04
CA ASN A 498 -15.81 -18.76 25.04
C ASN A 498 -16.76 -19.38 26.08
N PRO A 499 -16.98 -18.71 27.24
CA PRO A 499 -17.85 -19.22 28.30
C PRO A 499 -19.29 -19.51 27.85
N GLU A 500 -19.80 -18.76 26.88
CA GLU A 500 -21.16 -18.98 26.36
C GLU A 500 -21.23 -20.27 25.54
N LEU A 501 -20.21 -20.59 24.74
CA LEU A 501 -20.12 -21.87 24.04
C LEU A 501 -20.01 -23.05 25.02
N GLN A 502 -19.28 -22.89 26.13
CA GLN A 502 -19.20 -23.93 27.19
C GLN A 502 -20.52 -24.11 27.93
N ARG A 503 -21.26 -23.02 28.16
CA ARG A 503 -22.59 -23.08 28.78
C ARG A 503 -23.59 -23.83 27.91
N LEU A 504 -23.54 -23.58 26.59
CA LEU A 504 -24.42 -24.22 25.61
C LEU A 504 -24.02 -25.67 25.32
N ILE A 505 -22.72 -25.98 25.34
CA ILE A 505 -22.16 -27.32 25.12
C ILE A 505 -21.24 -27.66 26.30
N PRO A 506 -21.79 -28.25 27.39
CA PRO A 506 -20.99 -28.58 28.56
C PRO A 506 -19.92 -29.65 28.31
N ASP A 507 -20.23 -30.64 27.47
CA ASP A 507 -19.29 -31.68 27.06
C ASP A 507 -19.37 -31.89 25.54
N PRO A 508 -18.36 -31.46 24.78
CA PRO A 508 -18.37 -31.56 23.34
C PRO A 508 -18.06 -32.95 22.77
N GLU A 509 -17.57 -33.85 23.61
CA GLU A 509 -17.26 -35.24 23.25
C GLU A 509 -18.39 -36.20 23.64
N ALA A 510 -19.41 -35.71 24.36
CA ALA A 510 -20.58 -36.51 24.71
C ALA A 510 -21.49 -36.71 23.49
N ASP A 511 -21.94 -37.95 23.26
CA ASP A 511 -22.91 -38.33 22.22
C ASP A 511 -24.33 -37.86 22.60
N VAL A 512 -24.52 -36.55 22.76
CA VAL A 512 -25.80 -35.94 23.15
C VAL A 512 -26.40 -35.19 21.96
N GLU A 513 -27.59 -35.59 21.52
CA GLU A 513 -28.35 -34.83 20.53
C GLU A 513 -28.78 -33.47 21.10
N LEU A 514 -28.19 -32.39 20.58
CA LEU A 514 -28.60 -31.04 20.93
C LEU A 514 -30.01 -30.74 20.41
N SER A 515 -30.83 -30.08 21.23
CA SER A 515 -32.15 -29.60 20.81
C SER A 515 -32.02 -28.57 19.66
N PRO A 516 -33.02 -28.44 18.77
CA PRO A 516 -32.98 -27.46 17.68
C PRO A 516 -32.71 -26.02 18.15
N ASP A 517 -33.27 -25.62 19.31
CA ASP A 517 -33.06 -24.29 19.89
C ASP A 517 -31.64 -24.11 20.43
N THR A 518 -31.08 -25.13 21.09
CA THR A 518 -29.68 -25.11 21.54
C THR A 518 -28.73 -25.06 20.35
N ARG A 519 -28.99 -25.82 19.27
CA ARG A 519 -28.21 -25.76 18.03
C ARG A 519 -28.19 -24.36 17.44
N LYS A 520 -29.36 -23.71 17.39
CA LYS A 520 -29.49 -22.32 16.94
C LYS A 520 -28.63 -21.38 17.79
N GLN A 521 -28.76 -21.42 19.11
CA GLN A 521 -28.00 -20.56 20.03
C GLN A 521 -26.47 -20.75 19.88
N VAL A 522 -26.04 -21.98 19.66
CA VAL A 522 -24.63 -22.29 19.41
C VAL A 522 -24.13 -21.65 18.11
N LEU A 523 -24.90 -21.71 17.02
CA LEU A 523 -24.54 -21.05 15.76
C LEU A 523 -24.46 -19.53 15.94
N GLU A 524 -25.39 -18.93 16.68
CA GLU A 524 -25.38 -17.49 17.01
C GLU A 524 -24.12 -17.12 17.79
N ALA A 525 -23.79 -17.89 18.83
CA ALA A 525 -22.60 -17.67 19.65
C ALA A 525 -21.28 -17.75 18.85
N VAL A 526 -21.20 -18.62 17.84
CA VAL A 526 -20.03 -18.69 16.94
C VAL A 526 -20.01 -17.52 15.96
N ILE A 527 -21.14 -17.13 15.38
CA ILE A 527 -21.24 -15.99 14.46
C ILE A 527 -20.84 -14.68 15.16
N GLU A 528 -21.18 -14.53 16.43
CA GLU A 528 -20.89 -13.33 17.24
C GLU A 528 -19.49 -13.31 17.87
N ASP A 529 -18.74 -14.42 17.80
CA ASP A 529 -17.38 -14.49 18.35
C ASP A 529 -16.39 -13.72 17.47
N ALA A 530 -16.07 -12.48 17.85
CA ALA A 530 -15.13 -11.62 17.11
C ALA A 530 -13.70 -12.18 17.01
N ARG A 531 -13.33 -13.15 17.87
CA ARG A 531 -12.01 -13.80 17.84
C ARG A 531 -12.00 -15.08 16.99
N ALA A 532 -13.15 -15.53 16.48
CA ALA A 532 -13.22 -16.57 15.45
C ALA A 532 -12.88 -15.98 14.08
N SER A 533 -12.28 -16.78 13.21
CA SER A 533 -11.91 -16.36 11.86
C SER A 533 -13.16 -15.95 11.07
N LEU A 534 -12.96 -14.99 10.16
CA LEU A 534 -14.03 -14.55 9.27
C LEU A 534 -14.53 -15.71 8.41
N THR A 535 -13.64 -16.64 8.05
CA THR A 535 -13.96 -17.83 7.26
C THR A 535 -14.87 -18.79 8.03
N LEU A 536 -14.57 -19.10 9.30
CA LEU A 536 -15.43 -19.94 10.14
C LEU A 536 -16.80 -19.29 10.38
N ARG A 537 -16.82 -18.00 10.72
CA ARG A 537 -18.06 -17.25 11.00
C ARG A 537 -18.98 -17.22 9.77
N ARG A 538 -18.42 -17.04 8.57
CA ARG A 538 -19.17 -17.14 7.29
C ARG A 538 -19.69 -18.55 7.05
N HIS A 539 -18.84 -19.56 7.21
CA HIS A 539 -19.25 -20.95 7.02
C HIS A 539 -20.43 -21.33 7.93
N VAL A 540 -20.39 -20.92 9.20
CA VAL A 540 -21.47 -21.15 10.17
C VAL A 540 -22.73 -20.33 9.81
N ALA A 541 -22.58 -19.09 9.36
CA ALA A 541 -23.70 -18.26 8.91
C ALA A 541 -24.42 -18.86 7.68
N ASP A 542 -23.68 -19.42 6.71
CA ASP A 542 -24.23 -20.09 5.52
C ASP A 542 -25.06 -21.33 5.89
N GLN A 543 -24.68 -22.04 6.96
CA GLN A 543 -25.41 -23.21 7.45
C GLN A 543 -26.61 -22.84 8.36
N TYR A 544 -26.71 -21.60 8.81
CA TYR A 544 -27.75 -21.15 9.74
C TYR A 544 -29.19 -21.41 9.23
N PRO A 545 -29.56 -21.13 7.97
CA PRO A 545 -30.92 -21.37 7.46
C PRO A 545 -31.33 -22.84 7.44
N VAL A 546 -30.35 -23.76 7.36
CA VAL A 546 -30.59 -25.21 7.39
C VAL A 546 -31.08 -25.65 8.78
N VAL A 547 -30.54 -25.03 9.84
CA VAL A 547 -30.84 -25.38 11.24
C VAL A 547 -32.01 -24.57 11.81
N ALA A 548 -32.13 -23.29 11.46
CA ALA A 548 -33.16 -22.39 11.99
C ALA A 548 -34.51 -22.48 11.25
N GLY A 549 -34.55 -23.14 10.09
CA GLY A 549 -35.71 -23.29 9.21
C GLY A 549 -35.64 -22.40 7.96
N ARG A 550 -36.12 -22.89 6.82
CA ARG A 550 -36.12 -22.17 5.52
C ARG A 550 -36.74 -20.77 5.68
N GLY A 551 -36.01 -19.74 5.26
CA GLY A 551 -36.46 -18.34 5.28
C GLY A 551 -36.05 -17.53 6.52
N ARG A 552 -35.32 -18.13 7.48
CA ARG A 552 -34.75 -17.40 8.62
C ARG A 552 -33.26 -17.12 8.37
N THR A 553 -32.88 -15.85 8.46
CA THR A 553 -31.48 -15.40 8.42
C THR A 553 -30.88 -15.39 9.83
N ALA A 554 -29.55 -15.51 9.92
CA ALA A 554 -28.84 -15.28 11.18
C ALA A 554 -29.17 -13.89 11.79
N PRO A 555 -29.08 -13.72 13.12
CA PRO A 555 -29.33 -12.44 13.77
C PRO A 555 -28.46 -11.34 13.16
N ARG A 556 -29.00 -10.13 13.01
CA ARG A 556 -28.28 -8.94 12.52
C ARG A 556 -27.84 -8.06 13.70
N THR A 557 -26.81 -8.49 14.42
CA THR A 557 -26.02 -7.67 15.34
C THR A 557 -24.89 -6.94 14.60
N PRO A 558 -24.30 -5.86 15.14
CA PRO A 558 -23.15 -5.17 14.51
C PRO A 558 -21.97 -6.10 14.18
N ALA A 559 -21.80 -7.17 14.97
CA ALA A 559 -20.79 -8.21 14.74
C ALA A 559 -21.11 -9.13 13.55
N SER A 560 -22.38 -9.28 13.19
CA SER A 560 -22.88 -10.15 12.11
C SER A 560 -23.16 -9.42 10.78
N GLU A 561 -23.36 -8.09 10.81
CA GLU A 561 -23.58 -7.25 9.62
C GLU A 561 -22.38 -7.26 8.66
N ALA A 562 -21.17 -7.52 9.17
CA ALA A 562 -19.95 -7.65 8.37
C ALA A 562 -19.77 -9.05 7.72
N ILE A 563 -20.64 -10.02 8.05
CA ILE A 563 -20.40 -11.46 7.82
C ILE A 563 -21.47 -12.10 6.96
N ILE A 564 -22.73 -11.70 7.16
CA ILE A 564 -23.86 -12.16 6.34
C ILE A 564 -23.81 -11.35 5.04
N PRO A 565 -23.51 -11.96 3.88
CA PRO A 565 -23.67 -11.26 2.62
C PRO A 565 -25.15 -10.88 2.52
N ALA A 566 -25.48 -9.61 2.25
CA ALA A 566 -26.81 -9.29 1.76
C ALA A 566 -27.10 -10.20 0.55
N ASP A 567 -28.36 -10.63 0.34
CA ASP A 567 -28.75 -11.30 -0.91
C ASP A 567 -28.15 -10.52 -2.06
N LEU A 568 -27.12 -11.08 -2.69
CA LEU A 568 -26.42 -10.42 -3.75
C LEU A 568 -27.32 -10.57 -4.99
N PRO A 569 -27.95 -9.50 -5.51
CA PRO A 569 -28.52 -9.56 -6.86
C PRO A 569 -27.44 -10.09 -7.82
N ALA A 570 -27.84 -10.61 -8.99
CA ALA A 570 -26.89 -11.16 -9.98
C ALA A 570 -25.68 -10.24 -10.29
N PHE A 571 -25.78 -8.95 -9.96
CA PHE A 571 -24.71 -7.97 -9.92
C PHE A 571 -24.89 -7.06 -8.68
N ASP A 572 -23.95 -7.09 -7.73
CA ASP A 572 -24.02 -6.28 -6.48
C ASP A 572 -23.67 -4.81 -6.63
N VAL A 573 -22.91 -4.53 -7.67
CA VAL A 573 -22.59 -3.19 -8.09
C VAL A 573 -22.99 -3.19 -9.55
N VAL A 574 -24.12 -2.55 -9.87
CA VAL A 574 -24.20 -1.92 -11.19
C VAL A 574 -23.11 -0.85 -11.10
N PRO A 575 -21.96 -0.99 -11.80
CA PRO A 575 -20.98 0.07 -11.79
C PRO A 575 -21.73 1.34 -12.20
N GLU A 576 -21.78 2.33 -11.30
CA GLU A 576 -22.26 3.63 -11.71
C GLU A 576 -21.39 4.02 -12.91
N PRO A 577 -22.00 4.41 -14.04
CA PRO A 577 -21.21 4.83 -15.18
C PRO A 577 -20.32 5.96 -14.69
N SER A 578 -19.01 5.71 -14.69
CA SER A 578 -18.03 6.71 -14.31
C SER A 578 -18.32 7.97 -15.11
N THR A 579 -18.27 9.14 -14.48
CA THR A 579 -18.32 10.41 -15.20
C THR A 579 -17.34 10.34 -16.37
N PRO A 580 -17.80 10.60 -17.61
CA PRO A 580 -16.93 10.51 -18.77
C PRO A 580 -15.70 11.39 -18.55
N ALA A 581 -14.50 10.94 -18.89
CA ALA A 581 -13.31 11.79 -18.76
C ALA A 581 -13.33 12.99 -19.73
N ARG A 582 -14.13 12.89 -20.80
CA ARG A 582 -14.22 13.84 -21.90
C ARG A 582 -15.68 14.05 -22.33
N ARG A 583 -15.99 15.25 -22.78
CA ARG A 583 -17.24 15.61 -23.47
C ARG A 583 -16.94 15.89 -24.93
N ARG A 584 -17.76 15.38 -25.84
CA ARG A 584 -17.65 15.66 -27.26
C ARG A 584 -18.52 16.85 -27.64
N ILE A 585 -17.99 17.79 -28.42
CA ILE A 585 -18.70 19.00 -28.85
C ILE A 585 -18.46 19.25 -30.34
N ARG A 586 -19.55 19.49 -31.09
CA ARG A 586 -19.51 19.88 -32.51
C ARG A 586 -19.07 21.33 -32.67
N VAL A 587 -18.17 21.54 -33.60
CA VAL A 587 -17.59 22.84 -33.97
C VAL A 587 -17.58 23.00 -35.48
N TYR A 588 -17.44 24.25 -35.94
CA TYR A 588 -17.06 24.51 -37.32
C TYR A 588 -15.59 24.13 -37.53
N ALA A 589 -15.35 23.30 -38.54
CA ALA A 589 -14.02 22.87 -38.95
C ALA A 589 -13.44 23.75 -40.06
N LEU A 590 -14.31 24.31 -40.91
CA LEU A 590 -13.98 25.36 -41.86
C LEU A 590 -14.88 26.58 -41.60
N ASP A 591 -14.56 27.70 -42.26
CA ASP A 591 -15.39 28.90 -42.18
C ASP A 591 -16.84 28.61 -42.63
N PRO A 592 -17.87 29.21 -42.00
CA PRO A 592 -19.27 28.95 -42.33
C PRO A 592 -19.63 29.13 -43.81
N SER A 593 -18.90 29.98 -44.56
CA SER A 593 -19.09 30.14 -46.00
C SER A 593 -18.83 28.86 -46.82
N PHE A 594 -18.21 27.83 -46.24
CA PHE A 594 -18.06 26.52 -46.86
C PHE A 594 -19.26 25.57 -46.60
N SER A 595 -20.19 25.92 -45.70
CA SER A 595 -21.44 25.17 -45.45
C SER A 595 -22.36 25.11 -46.66
N VAL A 596 -22.32 26.15 -47.51
CA VAL A 596 -23.23 26.29 -48.66
C VAL A 596 -22.77 25.52 -49.90
N ARG A 597 -21.62 24.85 -49.86
CA ARG A 597 -21.11 24.02 -50.96
C ARG A 597 -21.27 22.53 -50.62
N LEU A 598 -22.00 21.78 -51.44
CA LEU A 598 -22.21 20.34 -51.26
C LEU A 598 -20.89 19.53 -51.17
N ALA A 599 -19.85 20.00 -51.87
CA ALA A 599 -18.53 19.35 -51.84
C ALA A 599 -17.80 19.50 -50.49
N SER A 600 -18.07 20.57 -49.73
CA SER A 600 -17.45 20.82 -48.42
C SER A 600 -18.41 20.70 -47.23
N SER A 601 -19.71 20.51 -47.46
CA SER A 601 -20.72 20.44 -46.39
C SER A 601 -20.52 19.25 -45.45
N ARG A 602 -19.94 18.14 -45.93
CA ARG A 602 -19.64 16.95 -45.11
C ARG A 602 -18.38 17.07 -44.24
N ILE A 603 -17.52 18.06 -44.53
CA ILE A 603 -16.24 18.28 -43.84
C ILE A 603 -16.22 19.59 -43.05
N ASN A 604 -17.30 20.38 -43.12
CA ASN A 604 -17.40 21.65 -42.42
C ASN A 604 -17.72 21.50 -40.92
N GLU A 605 -18.21 20.33 -40.53
CA GLU A 605 -18.48 19.98 -39.15
C GLU A 605 -17.37 19.07 -38.64
N ALA A 606 -16.87 19.35 -37.45
CA ALA A 606 -15.99 18.44 -36.73
C ALA A 606 -16.46 18.30 -35.29
N THR A 607 -16.08 17.19 -34.66
CA THR A 607 -16.32 16.96 -33.23
C THR A 607 -15.00 17.01 -32.51
N ILE A 608 -14.90 17.85 -31.48
CA ILE A 608 -13.72 17.93 -30.62
C ILE A 608 -14.07 17.46 -29.21
N ASP A 609 -13.14 16.70 -28.62
CA ASP A 609 -13.25 16.24 -27.24
C ASP A 609 -12.57 17.23 -26.30
N VAL A 610 -13.30 17.66 -25.28
CA VAL A 610 -12.83 18.55 -24.19
C VAL A 610 -12.92 17.83 -22.84
N PRO A 611 -12.13 18.24 -21.83
CA PRO A 611 -12.28 17.75 -20.46
C PRO A 611 -13.72 17.81 -19.96
N TRP A 612 -14.15 16.76 -19.27
CA TRP A 612 -15.44 16.77 -18.60
C TRP A 612 -15.34 17.60 -17.32
N GLU A 613 -16.17 18.63 -17.24
CA GLU A 613 -16.40 19.45 -16.06
C GLU A 613 -17.92 19.69 -15.92
N GLU A 614 -18.38 19.98 -14.70
CA GLU A 614 -19.75 20.44 -14.48
C GLU A 614 -19.89 21.87 -15.00
N LEU A 615 -20.92 22.15 -15.82
CA LEU A 615 -21.04 23.43 -16.51
C LEU A 615 -22.33 24.17 -16.17
N GLY A 616 -22.20 25.45 -15.82
CA GLY A 616 -23.33 26.38 -15.82
C GLY A 616 -23.74 26.78 -17.24
N ALA A 617 -25.00 27.19 -17.43
CA ALA A 617 -25.49 27.65 -18.74
C ALA A 617 -24.75 28.91 -19.25
N GLY A 618 -24.39 28.91 -20.54
CA GLY A 618 -23.48 29.92 -21.12
C GLY A 618 -22.05 29.58 -20.71
N PRO A 619 -21.52 28.45 -21.23
CA PRO A 619 -20.74 27.47 -20.49
C PRO A 619 -19.77 28.14 -19.53
N VAL A 620 -20.05 27.96 -18.25
CA VAL A 620 -19.23 28.43 -17.14
C VAL A 620 -18.65 27.20 -16.46
N GLY A 621 -17.35 26.99 -16.62
CA GLY A 621 -16.57 25.91 -16.01
C GLY A 621 -15.33 26.48 -15.31
N GLU A 622 -14.38 25.63 -14.93
CA GLU A 622 -13.19 25.97 -14.14
C GLU A 622 -12.28 27.04 -14.79
N TYR A 623 -12.21 27.06 -16.13
CA TYR A 623 -11.30 27.95 -16.86
C TYR A 623 -11.99 29.13 -17.54
N ILE A 624 -13.21 28.93 -18.02
CA ILE A 624 -13.88 29.78 -19.00
C ILE A 624 -15.28 30.12 -18.53
N ALA A 625 -15.66 31.38 -18.68
CA ALA A 625 -17.04 31.83 -18.51
C ALA A 625 -17.51 32.54 -19.78
N VAL A 626 -18.48 31.94 -20.49
CA VAL A 626 -19.04 32.56 -21.70
C VAL A 626 -20.17 33.52 -21.34
N HIS A 627 -20.01 34.78 -21.70
CA HIS A 627 -20.98 35.84 -21.44
C HIS A 627 -21.42 36.48 -22.76
N ASP A 628 -22.63 36.12 -23.20
CA ASP A 628 -23.13 36.54 -24.50
C ASP A 628 -24.08 37.75 -24.39
N VAL A 629 -23.47 38.94 -24.41
CA VAL A 629 -24.17 40.22 -24.52
C VAL A 629 -23.62 40.93 -25.76
N ASP A 630 -24.49 41.28 -26.70
CA ASP A 630 -24.05 41.97 -27.92
C ASP A 630 -23.77 43.46 -27.70
N ALA A 631 -23.18 44.09 -28.71
CA ALA A 631 -22.89 45.52 -28.73
C ALA A 631 -24.12 46.43 -28.55
N THR A 632 -25.35 45.91 -28.67
CA THR A 632 -26.60 46.65 -28.42
C THR A 632 -27.10 46.50 -26.97
N GLY A 633 -26.43 45.68 -26.17
CA GLY A 633 -26.82 45.35 -24.79
C GLY A 633 -27.81 44.18 -24.69
N LYS A 634 -28.14 43.51 -25.81
CA LYS A 634 -29.02 42.34 -25.78
C LYS A 634 -28.27 41.13 -25.25
N ARG A 635 -28.83 40.48 -24.22
CA ARG A 635 -28.32 39.24 -23.64
C ARG A 635 -28.96 38.04 -24.32
N TYR A 636 -28.16 37.07 -24.74
CA TYR A 636 -28.62 35.81 -25.30
C TYR A 636 -28.72 34.73 -24.22
N ALA A 637 -29.61 33.76 -24.41
CA ALA A 637 -29.73 32.63 -23.50
C ALA A 637 -28.44 31.79 -23.54
N GLY A 638 -27.97 31.37 -22.36
CA GLY A 638 -26.82 30.49 -22.23
C GLY A 638 -27.09 29.13 -22.88
N VAL A 639 -26.10 28.54 -23.55
CA VAL A 639 -26.17 27.12 -23.92
C VAL A 639 -25.91 26.26 -22.68
N ASP A 640 -26.80 25.29 -22.43
CA ASP A 640 -26.65 24.29 -21.37
C ASP A 640 -26.11 23.00 -21.98
N LEU A 641 -24.79 22.80 -21.89
CA LEU A 641 -24.14 21.63 -22.46
C LEU A 641 -24.38 20.34 -21.65
N ASP A 642 -24.99 20.44 -20.46
CA ASP A 642 -25.43 19.29 -19.64
C ASP A 642 -26.87 18.85 -19.97
N ASP A 643 -27.58 19.58 -20.84
CA ASP A 643 -28.87 19.15 -21.36
C ASP A 643 -28.74 17.78 -22.06
N LYS A 644 -29.52 16.80 -21.61
CA LYS A 644 -29.48 15.41 -22.10
C LYS A 644 -29.64 15.30 -23.63
N ARG A 645 -30.38 16.22 -24.27
CA ARG A 645 -30.58 16.25 -25.73
C ARG A 645 -29.34 16.74 -26.47
N LEU A 646 -28.60 17.69 -25.88
CA LEU A 646 -27.35 18.17 -26.42
C LEU A 646 -26.23 17.16 -26.19
N LEU A 647 -26.13 16.55 -25.00
CA LEU A 647 -25.17 15.47 -24.73
C LEU A 647 -25.30 14.30 -25.72
N ALA A 648 -26.54 13.88 -26.04
CA ALA A 648 -26.79 12.82 -27.01
C ALA A 648 -26.45 13.19 -28.47
N ARG A 649 -26.22 14.48 -28.77
CA ARG A 649 -25.94 15.01 -30.12
C ARG A 649 -24.55 15.61 -30.26
N ASP A 650 -23.72 15.53 -29.21
CA ASP A 650 -22.43 16.22 -29.13
C ASP A 650 -22.59 17.76 -29.24
N GLY A 651 -23.64 18.32 -28.65
CA GLY A 651 -23.98 19.74 -28.71
C GLY A 651 -24.94 20.12 -29.85
N TRP A 652 -25.03 21.42 -30.13
CA TRP A 652 -25.78 21.95 -31.27
C TRP A 652 -25.07 21.61 -32.59
N SER A 653 -25.85 21.37 -33.65
CA SER A 653 -25.30 21.35 -35.01
C SER A 653 -24.76 22.74 -35.39
N PRO A 654 -23.66 22.81 -36.15
CA PRO A 654 -23.12 24.08 -36.63
C PRO A 654 -24.14 24.97 -37.33
N SER A 655 -24.21 26.23 -36.89
CA SER A 655 -25.22 27.19 -37.34
C SER A 655 -24.74 28.63 -37.17
N GLU A 656 -24.87 29.44 -38.22
CA GLU A 656 -24.60 30.89 -38.20
C GLU A 656 -25.70 31.70 -37.51
N GLY A 657 -26.90 31.13 -37.38
CA GLY A 657 -28.09 31.81 -36.85
C GLY A 657 -28.40 31.48 -35.39
N ASN A 658 -27.60 30.64 -34.74
CA ASN A 658 -27.86 30.16 -33.38
C ASN A 658 -26.80 30.68 -32.39
N PRO A 659 -27.11 31.69 -31.56
CA PRO A 659 -26.19 32.21 -30.55
C PRO A 659 -25.69 31.15 -29.55
N GLN A 660 -26.52 30.15 -29.23
CA GLN A 660 -26.10 29.05 -28.33
C GLN A 660 -25.02 28.17 -28.97
N PHE A 661 -25.06 27.98 -30.30
CA PHE A 661 -23.96 27.35 -31.02
C PHE A 661 -22.68 28.22 -30.99
N HIS A 662 -22.80 29.55 -31.12
CA HIS A 662 -21.64 30.44 -31.07
C HIS A 662 -20.94 30.35 -29.71
N GLN A 663 -21.72 30.27 -28.62
CA GLN A 663 -21.21 30.06 -27.26
C GLN A 663 -20.51 28.71 -27.09
N GLN A 664 -21.06 27.62 -27.65
CA GLN A 664 -20.40 26.31 -27.60
C GLN A 664 -19.10 26.28 -28.40
N MET A 665 -19.09 26.94 -29.57
CA MET A 665 -17.94 26.99 -30.47
C MET A 665 -16.73 27.61 -29.77
N VAL A 666 -16.91 28.80 -29.20
CA VAL A 666 -15.81 29.50 -28.53
C VAL A 666 -15.32 28.76 -27.29
N TYR A 667 -16.23 28.14 -26.53
CA TYR A 667 -15.88 27.37 -25.33
C TYR A 667 -15.06 26.13 -25.71
N ALA A 668 -15.55 25.33 -26.66
CA ALA A 668 -14.93 24.07 -27.02
C ALA A 668 -13.52 24.28 -27.59
N VAL A 669 -13.35 25.25 -28.48
CA VAL A 669 -12.03 25.56 -29.08
C VAL A 669 -11.06 26.13 -28.05
N ALA A 670 -11.51 27.04 -27.19
CA ALA A 670 -10.66 27.60 -26.14
C ALA A 670 -10.22 26.55 -25.10
N MET A 671 -11.13 25.66 -24.67
CA MET A 671 -10.78 24.54 -23.79
C MET A 671 -9.79 23.59 -24.45
N LYS A 672 -9.92 23.35 -25.76
CA LYS A 672 -8.96 22.52 -26.50
C LYS A 672 -7.57 23.14 -26.54
N THR A 673 -7.50 24.45 -26.76
CA THR A 673 -6.24 25.20 -26.72
C THR A 673 -5.59 25.09 -25.34
N ILE A 674 -6.35 25.29 -24.26
CA ILE A 674 -5.85 25.15 -22.87
C ILE A 674 -5.29 23.74 -22.64
N GLU A 675 -6.01 22.70 -23.05
CA GLU A 675 -5.57 21.30 -22.91
C GLU A 675 -4.19 21.06 -23.58
N HIS A 676 -3.97 21.59 -24.78
CA HIS A 676 -2.67 21.48 -25.45
C HIS A 676 -1.53 22.12 -24.64
N PHE A 677 -1.79 23.29 -24.03
CA PHE A 677 -0.81 23.95 -23.18
C PHE A 677 -0.51 23.14 -21.91
N GLU A 678 -1.53 22.66 -21.22
CA GLU A 678 -1.34 21.92 -19.96
C GLU A 678 -0.64 20.59 -20.19
N ARG A 679 -1.00 19.88 -21.26
CA ARG A 679 -0.34 18.63 -21.65
C ARG A 679 1.13 18.84 -22.01
N ALA A 680 1.45 19.91 -22.73
CA ALA A 680 2.82 20.21 -23.13
C ALA A 680 3.68 20.67 -21.95
N LEU A 681 3.16 21.58 -21.11
CA LEU A 681 3.88 22.19 -19.98
C LEU A 681 3.92 21.29 -18.74
N GLY A 682 2.97 20.36 -18.58
CA GLY A 682 2.88 19.47 -17.41
C GLY A 682 2.35 20.16 -16.16
N ARG A 683 1.48 21.18 -16.32
CA ARG A 683 0.89 21.97 -15.23
C ARG A 683 -0.37 22.72 -15.68
N PRO A 684 -1.27 23.09 -14.75
CA PRO A 684 -2.42 23.94 -15.05
C PRO A 684 -2.05 25.34 -15.54
N VAL A 685 -2.87 25.93 -16.42
CA VAL A 685 -2.74 27.33 -16.86
C VAL A 685 -3.32 28.27 -15.82
N LEU A 686 -2.58 29.33 -15.49
CA LEU A 686 -3.05 30.43 -14.65
C LEU A 686 -3.26 31.69 -15.50
N TRP A 687 -4.40 32.36 -15.27
CA TRP A 687 -4.69 33.64 -15.91
C TRP A 687 -3.92 34.78 -15.24
N ARG A 688 -3.88 35.93 -15.91
CA ARG A 688 -3.30 37.15 -15.35
C ARG A 688 -4.04 37.58 -14.07
N ASP A 689 -3.28 37.95 -13.02
CA ASP A 689 -3.86 38.45 -11.78
C ASP A 689 -4.64 39.75 -12.02
N ARG A 690 -5.81 39.85 -11.41
CA ARG A 690 -6.57 41.10 -11.36
C ARG A 690 -5.91 42.06 -10.39
N LEU A 691 -5.62 43.29 -10.84
CA LEU A 691 -5.08 44.34 -9.98
C LEU A 691 -6.22 45.11 -9.31
N VAL A 692 -6.46 44.86 -8.01
CA VAL A 692 -7.43 45.62 -7.22
C VAL A 692 -6.72 46.76 -6.51
N ARG A 693 -7.06 48.00 -6.88
CA ARG A 693 -6.52 49.22 -6.27
C ARG A 693 -7.46 49.71 -5.17
N SER A 694 -7.02 49.66 -3.91
CA SER A 694 -7.65 50.34 -2.77
C SER A 694 -6.95 51.68 -2.48
N LYS A 695 -7.61 52.59 -1.75
CA LYS A 695 -7.05 53.90 -1.35
C LYS A 695 -5.72 53.79 -0.56
N GLN A 696 -5.38 52.62 -0.02
CA GLN A 696 -4.15 52.41 0.77
C GLN A 696 -3.20 51.35 0.20
N ARG A 697 -3.67 50.37 -0.60
CA ARG A 697 -2.82 49.31 -1.19
C ARG A 697 -3.38 48.78 -2.51
N SER A 698 -2.47 48.39 -3.41
CA SER A 698 -2.78 47.58 -4.60
C SER A 698 -2.51 46.10 -4.32
N ARG A 699 -3.51 45.22 -4.50
CA ARG A 699 -3.38 43.76 -4.31
C ARG A 699 -3.62 43.05 -5.64
N HIS A 700 -2.84 42.01 -5.90
CA HIS A 700 -3.06 41.07 -7.00
C HIS A 700 -3.98 39.96 -6.51
N GLU A 701 -5.11 39.76 -7.19
CA GLU A 701 -6.10 38.72 -6.88
C GLU A 701 -6.12 37.65 -7.97
N PHE A 702 -6.45 36.42 -7.58
CA PHE A 702 -6.62 35.29 -8.49
C PHE A 702 -7.75 35.59 -9.48
N THR A 703 -7.52 35.25 -10.75
CA THR A 703 -8.54 35.33 -11.79
C THR A 703 -9.00 33.93 -12.11
N GLU A 704 -10.23 33.60 -11.71
CA GLU A 704 -10.85 32.30 -11.88
C GLU A 704 -11.08 31.98 -13.38
N HIS A 705 -11.80 32.87 -14.06
CA HIS A 705 -12.26 32.64 -15.45
C HIS A 705 -11.63 33.61 -16.46
N LEU A 706 -11.30 33.09 -17.64
CA LEU A 706 -11.19 33.89 -18.87
C LEU A 706 -12.61 34.15 -19.39
N SER A 707 -13.02 35.42 -19.47
CA SER A 707 -14.35 35.77 -19.97
C SER A 707 -14.36 35.73 -21.49
N ILE A 708 -15.32 35.02 -22.10
CA ILE A 708 -15.46 35.00 -23.56
C ILE A 708 -16.77 35.67 -23.97
N ARG A 709 -16.71 36.61 -24.92
CA ARG A 709 -17.86 37.39 -25.40
C ARG A 709 -18.02 37.24 -26.91
N PRO A 710 -18.87 36.30 -27.39
CA PRO A 710 -19.01 35.98 -28.82
C PRO A 710 -19.49 37.14 -29.71
N HIS A 711 -20.25 38.09 -29.15
CA HIS A 711 -20.87 39.19 -29.90
C HIS A 711 -20.50 40.57 -29.38
N ALA A 712 -19.33 40.72 -28.76
CA ALA A 712 -18.95 41.92 -28.02
C ALA A 712 -18.95 43.22 -28.85
N LEU A 713 -18.61 43.16 -30.14
CA LEU A 713 -18.30 44.36 -30.93
C LEU A 713 -18.96 44.29 -32.33
N ARG A 714 -19.46 45.42 -32.84
CA ARG A 714 -19.94 45.53 -34.23
C ARG A 714 -18.81 45.98 -35.16
N GLN A 715 -17.77 45.17 -35.28
CA GLN A 715 -16.61 45.44 -36.14
C GLN A 715 -15.99 44.16 -36.66
N ALA A 716 -15.22 44.30 -37.73
CA ALA A 716 -14.49 43.23 -38.39
C ALA A 716 -13.19 42.87 -37.63
N ASN A 717 -13.29 42.54 -36.33
CA ASN A 717 -12.11 42.28 -35.49
C ASN A 717 -12.42 41.31 -34.34
N ALA A 718 -11.37 40.66 -33.82
CA ALA A 718 -11.37 39.93 -32.55
C ALA A 718 -10.07 40.25 -31.81
N PHE A 719 -10.10 40.30 -30.48
CA PHE A 719 -8.87 40.48 -29.69
C PHE A 719 -9.05 40.04 -28.23
N TYR A 720 -7.96 39.60 -27.62
CA TYR A 720 -7.80 39.50 -26.16
C TYR A 720 -7.62 40.88 -25.51
N SER A 721 -8.41 41.17 -24.47
CA SER A 721 -8.30 42.37 -23.62
C SER A 721 -7.59 42.03 -22.29
N PRO A 722 -6.35 42.47 -22.06
CA PRO A 722 -5.62 42.21 -20.81
C PRO A 722 -6.25 42.88 -19.57
N SER A 723 -6.97 44.00 -19.74
CA SER A 723 -7.61 44.71 -18.63
C SER A 723 -8.84 43.99 -18.11
N ASP A 724 -9.62 43.38 -19.02
CA ASP A 724 -10.84 42.66 -18.67
C ASP A 724 -10.61 41.17 -18.46
N VAL A 725 -9.42 40.67 -18.83
CA VAL A 725 -9.11 39.24 -18.97
C VAL A 725 -10.22 38.58 -19.78
N ALA A 726 -10.43 39.09 -21.00
CA ALA A 726 -11.57 38.70 -21.82
C ALA A 726 -11.23 38.59 -23.31
N LEU A 727 -11.82 37.60 -23.99
CA LEU A 727 -11.82 37.49 -25.45
C LEU A 727 -13.05 38.21 -26.01
N LEU A 728 -12.82 39.19 -26.89
CA LEU A 728 -13.87 40.00 -27.49
C LEU A 728 -13.97 39.68 -28.97
N PHE A 729 -15.08 39.08 -29.38
CA PHE A 729 -15.36 38.75 -30.78
C PHE A 729 -16.32 39.75 -31.42
N GLY A 730 -16.09 40.03 -32.69
CA GLY A 730 -16.82 41.00 -33.47
C GLY A 730 -17.75 40.36 -34.50
N TYR A 731 -18.77 41.11 -34.91
CA TYR A 731 -19.64 40.78 -36.03
C TYR A 731 -19.85 41.97 -36.96
N PHE A 732 -19.96 41.71 -38.26
CA PHE A 732 -20.06 42.74 -39.30
C PHE A 732 -20.84 42.23 -40.51
N GLU A 733 -21.21 43.12 -41.43
CA GLU A 733 -21.94 42.76 -42.66
C GLU A 733 -20.96 42.51 -43.80
N ALA A 734 -21.22 41.48 -44.60
CA ALA A 734 -20.42 41.17 -45.79
C ALA A 734 -20.55 42.27 -46.85
N THR A 735 -19.43 42.83 -47.32
CA THR A 735 -19.38 43.89 -48.34
C THR A 735 -19.52 43.33 -49.77
N GLY A 736 -20.14 44.09 -50.68
CA GLY A 736 -20.56 43.65 -52.01
C GLY A 736 -19.49 43.26 -53.03
N ASP A 737 -18.19 43.36 -52.70
CA ASP A 737 -17.06 42.99 -53.59
C ASP A 737 -16.63 41.51 -53.45
N LEU A 738 -17.39 40.70 -52.70
CA LEU A 738 -17.07 39.30 -52.43
C LEU A 738 -17.56 38.37 -53.59
N PRO A 739 -16.76 37.37 -54.01
CA PRO A 739 -17.14 36.47 -55.10
C PRO A 739 -18.31 35.56 -54.69
N ARG A 740 -19.42 35.57 -55.46
CA ARG A 740 -20.53 34.60 -55.65
C ARG A 740 -21.06 33.70 -54.49
N GLU A 741 -20.51 33.74 -53.28
CA GLU A 741 -20.60 32.68 -52.27
C GLU A 741 -21.14 33.14 -50.92
N GLN A 742 -21.22 34.46 -50.67
CA GLN A 742 -21.91 35.05 -49.52
C GLN A 742 -23.01 35.99 -50.01
N VAL A 743 -24.18 35.95 -49.36
CA VAL A 743 -25.31 36.83 -49.70
C VAL A 743 -24.96 38.25 -49.24
N PRO A 744 -24.90 39.25 -50.14
CA PRO A 744 -24.64 40.64 -49.74
C PRO A 744 -25.61 41.07 -48.61
N GLY A 745 -25.06 41.61 -47.51
CA GLY A 745 -25.83 41.97 -46.31
C GLY A 745 -25.98 40.86 -45.25
N SER A 746 -25.42 39.66 -45.44
CA SER A 746 -25.34 38.65 -44.38
C SER A 746 -24.36 39.06 -43.28
N ARG A 747 -24.64 38.66 -42.03
CA ARG A 747 -23.75 38.89 -40.89
C ARG A 747 -22.67 37.82 -40.82
N VAL A 748 -21.42 38.24 -40.65
CA VAL A 748 -20.25 37.39 -40.41
C VAL A 748 -19.84 37.53 -38.94
N PHE A 749 -19.51 36.41 -38.31
CA PHE A 749 -19.18 36.33 -36.89
C PHE A 749 -17.77 35.78 -36.71
N THR A 750 -16.86 36.55 -36.10
CA THR A 750 -15.46 36.08 -35.91
C THR A 750 -15.35 34.96 -34.88
N CYS A 751 -16.33 34.83 -33.97
CA CYS A 751 -16.41 33.74 -32.99
C CYS A 751 -16.70 32.36 -33.59
N LEU A 752 -17.06 32.28 -34.87
CA LEU A 752 -17.26 31.03 -35.59
C LEU A 752 -16.00 30.49 -36.27
N SER A 753 -14.88 31.23 -36.23
CA SER A 753 -13.61 30.77 -36.77
C SER A 753 -12.81 30.02 -35.71
N TYR A 754 -12.53 28.75 -35.98
CA TYR A 754 -11.70 27.89 -35.12
C TYR A 754 -10.34 28.54 -34.84
N ASP A 755 -9.69 29.02 -35.89
CA ASP A 755 -8.34 29.57 -35.82
C ASP A 755 -8.29 30.88 -35.04
N ILE A 756 -9.27 31.78 -35.22
CA ILE A 756 -9.32 33.05 -34.47
C ILE A 756 -9.52 32.76 -32.98
N VAL A 757 -10.38 31.82 -32.61
CA VAL A 757 -10.59 31.48 -31.20
C VAL A 757 -9.31 30.91 -30.58
N ALA A 758 -8.62 29.99 -31.25
CA ALA A 758 -7.36 29.42 -30.77
C ALA A 758 -6.24 30.48 -30.65
N HIS A 759 -6.14 31.38 -31.65
CA HIS A 759 -5.18 32.49 -31.67
C HIS A 759 -5.39 33.43 -30.47
N GLU A 760 -6.61 33.92 -30.26
CA GLU A 760 -6.90 34.87 -29.17
C GLU A 760 -6.81 34.21 -27.79
N THR A 761 -7.17 32.93 -27.68
CA THR A 761 -6.96 32.16 -26.44
C THR A 761 -5.46 32.05 -26.12
N THR A 762 -4.61 31.88 -27.13
CA THR A 762 -3.14 31.82 -26.95
C THR A 762 -2.59 33.12 -26.37
N HIS A 763 -3.08 34.28 -26.80
CA HIS A 763 -2.69 35.57 -26.19
C HIS A 763 -3.03 35.65 -24.71
N ALA A 764 -4.21 35.15 -24.30
CA ALA A 764 -4.60 35.12 -22.89
C ALA A 764 -3.68 34.21 -22.04
N ILE A 765 -3.31 33.04 -22.59
CA ILE A 765 -2.36 32.12 -21.94
C ILE A 765 -0.97 32.75 -21.83
N LEU A 766 -0.47 33.35 -22.92
CA LEU A 766 0.83 34.01 -22.94
C LEU A 766 0.90 35.22 -21.98
N ASP A 767 -0.16 36.01 -21.84
CA ASP A 767 -0.20 37.13 -20.88
C ASP A 767 -0.24 36.63 -19.42
N GLY A 768 -0.87 35.47 -19.17
CA GLY A 768 -0.75 34.75 -17.90
C GLY A 768 0.68 34.25 -17.65
N MET A 769 1.37 33.81 -18.71
CA MET A 769 2.70 33.18 -18.63
C MET A 769 3.91 34.14 -18.67
N TYR A 770 3.85 35.24 -19.40
CA TYR A 770 4.98 36.16 -19.62
C TYR A 770 4.45 37.58 -19.78
N ARG A 771 4.01 38.18 -18.67
CA ARG A 771 3.42 39.54 -18.64
C ARG A 771 4.27 40.60 -19.33
N ARG A 772 5.59 40.41 -19.35
CA ARG A 772 6.57 41.36 -19.91
C ARG A 772 6.77 41.23 -21.40
N TYR A 773 6.29 40.17 -22.06
CA TYR A 773 6.41 40.05 -23.51
C TYR A 773 5.41 40.94 -24.26
N ASN A 774 4.46 41.55 -23.55
CA ASN A 774 3.67 42.68 -24.07
C ASN A 774 4.47 44.00 -24.13
N GLU A 775 5.72 44.05 -23.62
CA GLU A 775 6.60 45.22 -23.71
C GLU A 775 7.48 45.13 -24.97
N ALA A 776 7.35 46.07 -25.90
CA ALA A 776 8.10 46.15 -27.16
C ALA A 776 9.60 46.46 -26.94
N SER A 777 10.35 45.48 -26.46
CA SER A 777 11.78 45.58 -26.12
C SER A 777 12.69 45.43 -27.34
N ASN A 778 12.30 44.59 -28.30
CA ASN A 778 12.94 44.47 -29.61
C ASN A 778 11.89 44.13 -30.70
N PRO A 779 12.25 44.14 -32.00
CA PRO A 779 11.32 43.84 -33.09
C PRO A 779 10.72 42.42 -33.08
N ASP A 780 11.42 41.44 -32.52
CA ASP A 780 10.99 40.04 -32.44
C ASP A 780 9.92 39.83 -31.36
N VAL A 781 9.90 40.56 -30.25
CA VAL A 781 9.01 40.25 -29.11
C VAL A 781 7.53 40.32 -29.48
N LEU A 782 7.08 41.44 -30.07
CA LEU A 782 5.68 41.54 -30.52
C LEU A 782 5.40 40.64 -31.72
N ALA A 783 6.39 40.41 -32.58
CA ALA A 783 6.27 39.50 -33.71
C ALA A 783 6.15 38.04 -33.28
N PHE A 784 6.80 37.68 -32.17
CA PHE A 784 6.72 36.37 -31.54
C PHE A 784 5.34 36.13 -30.95
N HIS A 785 4.74 37.12 -30.28
CA HIS A 785 3.37 37.03 -29.78
C HIS A 785 2.36 36.66 -30.89
N GLU A 786 2.37 37.42 -31.98
CA GLU A 786 1.48 37.19 -33.12
C GLU A 786 1.81 35.85 -33.82
N GLY A 787 3.07 35.62 -34.16
CA GLY A 787 3.50 34.42 -34.88
C GLY A 787 3.33 33.14 -34.07
N PHE A 788 3.50 33.17 -32.75
CA PHE A 788 3.29 32.00 -31.90
C PHE A 788 1.80 31.64 -31.79
N ALA A 789 0.91 32.64 -31.65
CA ALA A 789 -0.53 32.41 -31.69
C ALA A 789 -0.99 31.83 -33.04
N ASP A 790 -0.39 32.27 -34.15
CA ASP A 790 -0.62 31.69 -35.48
C ASP A 790 -0.12 30.24 -35.58
N VAL A 791 1.06 29.92 -35.02
CA VAL A 791 1.58 28.54 -34.97
C VAL A 791 0.63 27.62 -34.20
N VAL A 792 0.13 28.06 -33.04
CA VAL A 792 -0.82 27.28 -32.25
C VAL A 792 -2.11 27.05 -33.02
N ALA A 793 -2.73 28.10 -33.56
CA ALA A 793 -3.96 27.99 -34.34
C ALA A 793 -3.79 27.06 -35.56
N LEU A 794 -2.69 27.24 -36.30
CA LEU A 794 -2.36 26.42 -37.46
C LEU A 794 -2.22 24.94 -37.09
N LEU A 795 -1.32 24.61 -36.15
CA LEU A 795 -1.01 23.22 -35.79
C LEU A 795 -2.18 22.53 -35.09
N GLN A 796 -2.96 23.26 -34.28
CA GLN A 796 -4.15 22.71 -33.63
C GLN A 796 -5.19 22.26 -34.67
N ARG A 797 -5.33 22.98 -35.79
CA ARG A 797 -6.20 22.56 -36.89
C ARG A 797 -5.72 21.27 -37.57
N PHE A 798 -4.41 21.06 -37.70
CA PHE A 798 -3.83 19.79 -38.15
C PHE A 798 -4.02 18.64 -37.14
N THR A 799 -4.56 18.87 -35.94
CA THR A 799 -4.95 17.77 -35.05
C THR A 799 -6.34 17.20 -35.37
N MET A 800 -7.12 17.85 -36.24
CA MET A 800 -8.47 17.44 -36.63
C MET A 800 -8.44 16.37 -37.72
N HIS A 801 -8.42 15.10 -37.30
CA HIS A 801 -8.26 13.95 -38.19
C HIS A 801 -9.27 13.91 -39.35
N ASP A 802 -10.57 14.07 -39.07
CA ASP A 802 -11.63 13.96 -40.11
C ASP A 802 -11.46 14.96 -41.27
N VAL A 803 -11.00 16.17 -40.94
CA VAL A 803 -10.71 17.22 -41.93
C VAL A 803 -9.47 16.83 -42.73
N LEU A 804 -8.44 16.33 -42.06
CA LEU A 804 -7.18 15.94 -42.70
C LEU A 804 -7.34 14.76 -43.66
N VAL A 805 -8.13 13.75 -43.32
CA VAL A 805 -8.35 12.59 -44.22
C VAL A 805 -8.89 13.06 -45.57
N HIS A 806 -9.88 13.95 -45.56
CA HIS A 806 -10.45 14.49 -46.78
C HIS A 806 -9.44 15.31 -47.59
N GLU A 807 -8.71 16.21 -46.91
CA GLU A 807 -7.74 17.08 -47.56
C GLU A 807 -6.55 16.29 -48.14
N ILE A 808 -6.05 15.29 -47.42
CA ILE A 808 -4.97 14.40 -47.85
C ILE A 808 -5.41 13.50 -49.01
N ALA A 809 -6.65 12.99 -48.98
CA ALA A 809 -7.21 12.24 -50.10
C ALA A 809 -7.28 13.12 -51.36
N ARG A 810 -7.67 14.39 -51.21
CA ARG A 810 -7.76 15.35 -52.32
C ARG A 810 -6.40 15.78 -52.85
N THR A 811 -5.39 15.92 -51.99
CA THR A 811 -4.02 16.27 -52.40
C THR A 811 -3.14 15.09 -52.75
N ARG A 812 -3.64 13.86 -52.62
CA ARG A 812 -2.88 12.64 -52.84
C ARG A 812 -1.66 12.53 -51.92
N GLY A 813 -1.80 12.98 -50.67
CA GLY A 813 -0.72 12.96 -49.68
C GLY A 813 0.21 14.17 -49.68
N ASP A 814 0.06 15.08 -50.63
CA ASP A 814 0.85 16.31 -50.69
C ASP A 814 0.26 17.38 -49.75
N ILE A 815 0.88 17.57 -48.59
CA ILE A 815 0.49 18.60 -47.62
C ILE A 815 0.92 20.01 -48.04
N GLU A 816 1.77 20.14 -49.05
CA GLU A 816 2.20 21.44 -49.57
C GLU A 816 1.18 22.01 -50.55
N ALA A 817 0.26 21.22 -51.10
CA ALA A 817 -0.71 21.70 -52.07
C ALA A 817 -1.71 22.74 -51.50
N GLU A 818 -2.19 23.66 -52.34
CA GLU A 818 -3.12 24.76 -52.00
C GLU A 818 -4.39 24.28 -51.27
N SER A 819 -4.75 23.02 -51.44
CA SER A 819 -5.92 22.42 -50.83
C SER A 819 -6.04 22.65 -49.32
N ILE A 820 -4.94 22.37 -48.61
CA ILE A 820 -4.90 22.29 -47.15
C ILE A 820 -4.60 23.69 -46.60
N LEU A 821 -3.59 24.35 -47.18
CA LEU A 821 -3.10 25.67 -46.75
C LEU A 821 -3.92 26.84 -47.29
N GLY A 822 -4.50 26.70 -48.47
CA GLY A 822 -5.40 27.70 -49.07
C GLY A 822 -6.77 27.72 -48.41
N SER A 823 -7.27 26.58 -47.91
CA SER A 823 -8.49 26.54 -47.08
C SER A 823 -8.24 27.03 -45.65
N LEU A 824 -7.05 26.82 -45.09
CA LEU A 824 -6.56 27.42 -43.84
C LEU A 824 -6.50 28.96 -43.94
N ALA A 825 -5.90 29.49 -45.01
CA ALA A 825 -5.59 30.90 -45.09
C ALA A 825 -6.74 31.80 -45.59
N VAL A 826 -7.80 31.22 -46.16
CA VAL A 826 -9.07 31.93 -46.43
C VAL A 826 -9.77 32.32 -45.12
N GLN A 827 -9.60 31.57 -44.05
CA GLN A 827 -10.29 31.74 -42.76
C GLN A 827 -9.69 32.85 -41.89
N PHE A 828 -8.38 33.07 -41.96
CA PHE A 828 -7.75 34.19 -41.28
C PHE A 828 -8.08 35.54 -41.96
N GLY A 829 -8.39 35.55 -43.27
CA GLY A 829 -8.17 36.71 -44.14
C GLY A 829 -9.38 37.59 -44.48
N ARG A 830 -10.60 37.06 -44.46
CA ARG A 830 -11.73 37.74 -45.13
C ARG A 830 -12.56 38.69 -44.24
N GLY A 831 -12.31 38.69 -42.92
CA GLY A 831 -13.09 39.50 -41.98
C GLY A 831 -12.31 40.49 -41.11
N SER A 832 -10.98 40.43 -41.02
CA SER A 832 -10.22 41.31 -40.10
C SER A 832 -8.96 41.93 -40.67
N GLY A 833 -8.69 41.75 -41.97
CA GLY A 833 -7.46 42.23 -42.61
C GLY A 833 -6.17 41.51 -42.15
N ARG A 834 -6.25 40.59 -41.19
CA ARG A 834 -5.10 39.90 -40.56
C ARG A 834 -4.59 38.68 -41.35
N GLY A 835 -5.45 37.87 -41.95
CA GLY A 835 -5.03 36.61 -42.60
C GLY A 835 -4.46 36.65 -44.00
N GLY A 836 -4.40 37.83 -44.62
CA GLY A 836 -3.60 37.98 -45.84
C GLY A 836 -2.13 37.63 -45.59
N ALA A 837 -1.62 37.91 -44.38
CA ALA A 837 -0.21 37.74 -44.03
C ALA A 837 0.23 36.28 -43.94
N LEU A 838 -0.54 35.40 -43.31
CA LEU A 838 -0.21 33.97 -43.19
C LEU A 838 -0.28 33.25 -44.55
N ARG A 839 -1.32 33.54 -45.34
CA ARG A 839 -1.44 33.02 -46.72
C ARG A 839 -0.22 33.40 -47.54
N GLN A 840 0.09 34.69 -47.56
CA GLN A 840 1.18 35.27 -48.34
C GLN A 840 2.57 34.90 -47.80
N ALA A 841 2.69 34.45 -46.55
CA ALA A 841 3.95 33.99 -45.99
C ALA A 841 4.31 32.56 -46.40
N ILE A 842 3.30 31.69 -46.53
CA ILE A 842 3.51 30.28 -46.90
C ILE A 842 3.43 30.06 -48.41
N GLY A 843 2.59 30.80 -49.15
CA GLY A 843 2.51 30.66 -50.61
C GLY A 843 1.74 31.77 -51.34
N SER A 844 1.89 31.83 -52.65
CA SER A 844 1.25 32.84 -53.50
C SER A 844 0.67 32.21 -54.77
N ARG A 845 -0.41 32.80 -55.32
CA ARG A 845 -0.94 32.39 -56.64
C ARG A 845 -0.12 33.07 -57.73
N GLN A 846 0.64 32.30 -58.49
CA GLN A 846 1.44 32.76 -59.63
C GLN A 846 0.89 32.10 -60.91
N GLY A 847 0.47 32.90 -61.89
CA GLY A 847 -0.06 32.38 -63.15
C GLY A 847 -1.38 31.59 -63.04
N GLY A 848 -2.14 31.75 -61.95
CA GLY A 848 -3.38 31.01 -61.71
C GLY A 848 -3.21 29.73 -60.88
N GLU A 849 -1.99 29.25 -60.70
CA GLU A 849 -1.63 28.13 -59.82
C GLU A 849 -1.03 28.64 -58.51
N TRP A 850 -1.35 28.00 -57.39
CA TRP A 850 -0.72 28.33 -56.12
C TRP A 850 0.61 27.61 -55.99
N ARG A 851 1.62 28.33 -55.51
CA ARG A 851 2.95 27.80 -55.24
C ARG A 851 3.40 28.25 -53.86
N ARG A 852 4.02 27.32 -53.12
CA ARG A 852 4.70 27.61 -51.85
C ARG A 852 5.84 28.60 -52.11
N ASN A 853 5.99 29.59 -51.24
CA ASN A 853 7.08 30.54 -51.35
C ASN A 853 8.39 29.84 -50.95
N ALA A 854 9.46 30.08 -51.71
CA ALA A 854 10.79 29.65 -51.29
C ALA A 854 11.23 30.41 -50.03
N PRO A 855 12.00 29.78 -49.11
CA PRO A 855 12.58 30.47 -47.98
C PRO A 855 13.45 31.64 -48.44
N ASP A 856 13.26 32.81 -47.82
CA ASP A 856 14.03 34.02 -48.11
C ASP A 856 14.84 34.44 -46.87
N PRO A 857 16.17 34.19 -46.86
CA PRO A 857 17.05 34.61 -45.76
C PRO A 857 17.10 36.12 -45.51
N GLY A 858 16.70 36.94 -46.50
CA GLY A 858 16.65 38.41 -46.39
C GLY A 858 15.38 38.93 -45.71
N ALA A 859 14.28 38.18 -45.77
CA ALA A 859 12.95 38.63 -45.34
C ALA A 859 12.90 39.10 -43.87
N LEU A 860 13.68 38.46 -42.99
CA LEU A 860 13.75 38.85 -41.58
C LEU A 860 14.37 40.24 -41.38
N ARG A 861 15.20 40.75 -42.30
CA ARG A 861 15.77 42.10 -42.18
C ARG A 861 14.82 43.17 -42.70
N GLU A 862 14.00 42.82 -43.68
CA GLU A 862 13.11 43.75 -44.39
C GLU A 862 11.75 43.91 -43.71
N ARG A 863 11.24 42.87 -43.05
CA ARG A 863 9.93 42.87 -42.39
C ARG A 863 10.03 43.35 -40.94
N LEU A 864 9.56 44.57 -40.70
CA LEU A 864 9.66 45.25 -39.40
C LEU A 864 8.34 45.30 -38.60
N THR A 865 7.19 45.11 -39.25
CA THR A 865 5.90 45.08 -38.51
C THR A 865 5.75 43.74 -37.79
N PRO A 866 5.14 43.72 -36.58
CA PRO A 866 5.00 42.49 -35.80
C PRO A 866 4.38 41.34 -36.60
N HIS A 867 3.30 41.59 -37.33
CA HIS A 867 2.61 40.59 -38.12
C HIS A 867 3.47 40.08 -39.29
N ALA A 868 4.06 40.98 -40.09
CA ALA A 868 4.85 40.57 -41.26
C ALA A 868 6.12 39.82 -40.88
N ARG A 869 6.75 40.22 -39.77
CA ARG A 869 7.93 39.59 -39.19
C ARG A 869 7.59 38.25 -38.56
N GLY A 870 6.50 38.16 -37.80
CA GLY A 870 5.99 36.93 -37.21
C GLY A 870 5.69 35.88 -38.27
N ALA A 871 5.22 36.30 -39.45
CA ALA A 871 4.97 35.38 -40.56
C ALA A 871 6.24 34.66 -41.06
N VAL A 872 7.44 35.26 -40.94
CA VAL A 872 8.72 34.57 -41.24
C VAL A 872 8.96 33.43 -40.24
N PHE A 873 8.68 33.69 -38.97
CA PHE A 873 8.75 32.68 -37.91
C PHE A 873 7.76 31.53 -38.15
N VAL A 874 6.50 31.84 -38.50
CA VAL A 874 5.50 30.80 -38.82
C VAL A 874 5.94 29.95 -40.01
N SER A 875 6.45 30.57 -41.08
CA SER A 875 6.96 29.84 -42.24
C SER A 875 8.12 28.90 -41.87
N ALA A 876 9.05 29.34 -41.00
CA ALA A 876 10.14 28.48 -40.54
C ALA A 876 9.63 27.26 -39.74
N VAL A 877 8.67 27.44 -38.83
CA VAL A 877 8.06 26.33 -38.08
C VAL A 877 7.29 25.39 -39.01
N PHE A 878 6.54 25.95 -39.96
CA PHE A 878 5.78 25.16 -40.91
C PHE A 878 6.68 24.33 -41.85
N ASP A 879 7.79 24.91 -42.32
CA ASP A 879 8.78 24.21 -43.13
C ASP A 879 9.39 23.01 -42.39
N ALA A 880 9.68 23.17 -41.10
CA ALA A 880 10.13 22.07 -40.25
C ALA A 880 9.05 20.98 -40.11
N PHE A 881 7.80 21.36 -39.89
CA PHE A 881 6.67 20.42 -39.83
C PHE A 881 6.52 19.62 -41.14
N VAL A 882 6.62 20.28 -42.29
CA VAL A 882 6.55 19.62 -43.60
C VAL A 882 7.68 18.61 -43.79
N ALA A 883 8.91 18.96 -43.41
CA ALA A 883 10.06 18.06 -43.47
C ALA A 883 9.85 16.83 -42.57
N ILE A 884 9.36 17.02 -41.35
CA ILE A 884 9.03 15.96 -40.40
C ILE A 884 7.94 15.03 -40.94
N TYR A 885 6.87 15.58 -41.50
CA TYR A 885 5.79 14.77 -42.10
C TYR A 885 6.31 13.91 -43.25
N LYS A 886 7.13 14.49 -44.14
CA LYS A 886 7.73 13.76 -45.26
C LYS A 886 8.60 12.60 -44.77
N GLU A 887 9.42 12.82 -43.75
CA GLU A 887 10.24 11.76 -43.17
C GLU A 887 9.38 10.64 -42.57
N ARG A 888 8.35 10.98 -41.79
CA ARG A 888 7.48 10.01 -41.12
C ARG A 888 6.55 9.23 -42.04
N THR A 889 6.28 9.76 -43.22
CA THR A 889 5.40 9.11 -44.21
C THR A 889 6.17 8.46 -45.35
N ALA A 890 7.49 8.60 -45.39
CA ALA A 890 8.33 8.08 -46.47
C ALA A 890 8.18 6.56 -46.64
N ASP A 891 8.02 5.81 -45.55
CA ASP A 891 7.76 4.38 -45.59
C ASP A 891 6.37 4.04 -46.14
N LEU A 892 5.32 4.74 -45.70
CA LEU A 892 3.95 4.57 -46.18
C LEU A 892 3.85 4.85 -47.68
N VAL A 893 4.48 5.94 -48.14
CA VAL A 893 4.53 6.29 -49.56
C VAL A 893 5.33 5.24 -50.34
N ARG A 894 6.48 4.78 -49.85
CA ARG A 894 7.23 3.69 -50.52
C ARG A 894 6.41 2.41 -50.62
N LEU A 895 5.72 2.01 -49.56
CA LEU A 895 4.86 0.83 -49.54
C LEU A 895 3.72 0.95 -50.57
N ALA A 896 3.06 2.11 -50.62
CA ALA A 896 1.96 2.36 -51.54
C ALA A 896 2.39 2.48 -53.01
N THR A 897 3.64 2.85 -53.28
CA THR A 897 4.16 3.14 -54.62
C THR A 897 5.12 2.07 -55.16
N GLY A 898 5.26 0.94 -54.46
CA GLY A 898 6.21 -0.11 -54.83
C GLY A 898 7.67 0.34 -54.78
N GLY A 899 7.99 1.31 -53.92
CA GLY A 899 9.34 1.84 -53.71
C GLY A 899 9.74 3.01 -54.61
N THR A 900 8.88 3.43 -55.55
CA THR A 900 9.19 4.55 -56.47
C THR A 900 9.13 5.93 -55.81
N GLY A 901 8.36 6.06 -54.72
CA GLY A 901 8.11 7.34 -54.05
C GLY A 901 7.18 8.27 -54.81
N VAL A 902 6.68 7.86 -55.98
CA VAL A 902 5.78 8.64 -56.84
C VAL A 902 4.39 8.02 -56.79
N VAL A 903 3.42 8.78 -56.28
CA VAL A 903 2.02 8.34 -56.18
C VAL A 903 1.44 8.23 -57.59
N PRO A 904 0.88 7.06 -57.99
CA PRO A 904 0.24 6.90 -59.31
C PRO A 904 -0.89 7.90 -59.55
N ASP A 905 -1.17 8.18 -60.82
CA ASP A 905 -2.31 9.02 -61.18
C ASP A 905 -3.65 8.37 -60.79
N GLY A 906 -4.54 9.17 -60.19
CA GLY A 906 -5.82 8.72 -59.64
C GLY A 906 -5.98 9.04 -58.15
N ALA A 907 -7.07 8.54 -57.56
CA ALA A 907 -7.33 8.69 -56.12
C ALA A 907 -6.46 7.70 -55.32
N ILE A 908 -5.88 8.16 -54.21
CA ILE A 908 -5.17 7.28 -53.28
C ILE A 908 -6.15 6.40 -52.50
N HIS A 909 -5.71 5.21 -52.08
CA HIS A 909 -6.53 4.29 -51.30
C HIS A 909 -6.97 4.95 -49.98
N PRO A 910 -8.23 4.78 -49.53
CA PRO A 910 -8.72 5.37 -48.28
C PRO A 910 -7.84 5.04 -47.06
N ASP A 911 -7.35 3.82 -46.95
CA ASP A 911 -6.45 3.42 -45.85
C ASP A 911 -5.11 4.17 -45.88
N LEU A 912 -4.58 4.46 -47.08
CA LEU A 912 -3.38 5.29 -47.20
C LEU A 912 -3.68 6.72 -46.78
N ALA A 913 -4.81 7.29 -47.21
CA ALA A 913 -5.24 8.63 -46.79
C ALA A 913 -5.41 8.73 -45.26
N ASN A 914 -6.04 7.72 -44.63
CA ASN A 914 -6.18 7.63 -43.17
C ASN A 914 -4.82 7.55 -42.47
N ARG A 915 -3.91 6.69 -42.93
CA ARG A 915 -2.58 6.53 -42.34
C ARG A 915 -1.71 7.78 -42.48
N LEU A 916 -1.79 8.45 -43.62
CA LEU A 916 -1.11 9.74 -43.84
C LEU A 916 -1.72 10.84 -42.95
N ALA A 917 -3.04 10.86 -42.77
CA ALA A 917 -3.71 11.80 -41.86
C ALA A 917 -3.35 11.56 -40.39
N ASP A 918 -3.22 10.31 -39.97
CA ASP A 918 -2.72 9.95 -38.64
C ASP A 918 -1.30 10.46 -38.41
N GLU A 919 -0.40 10.24 -39.36
CA GLU A 919 0.98 10.73 -39.24
C GLU A 919 1.07 12.26 -39.31
N ALA A 920 0.24 12.93 -40.11
CA ALA A 920 0.12 14.39 -40.10
C ALA A 920 -0.35 14.91 -38.73
N SER A 921 -1.40 14.33 -38.16
CA SER A 921 -1.94 14.73 -36.84
C SER A 921 -0.96 14.47 -35.70
N LYS A 922 -0.28 13.31 -35.69
CA LYS A 922 0.80 13.01 -34.74
C LYS A 922 1.97 13.98 -34.86
N SER A 923 2.40 14.28 -36.09
CA SER A 923 3.48 15.22 -36.37
C SER A 923 3.13 16.62 -35.88
N ALA A 924 1.92 17.11 -36.19
CA ALA A 924 1.45 18.43 -35.78
C ALA A 924 1.32 18.52 -34.26
N THR A 925 0.79 17.49 -33.61
CA THR A 925 0.70 17.41 -32.14
C THR A 925 2.09 17.44 -31.50
N HIS A 926 3.06 16.73 -32.06
CA HIS A 926 4.43 16.71 -31.55
C HIS A 926 5.09 18.08 -31.72
N VAL A 927 5.05 18.66 -32.92
CA VAL A 927 5.59 20.00 -33.21
C VAL A 927 4.94 21.06 -32.30
N LEU A 928 3.63 21.01 -32.11
CA LEU A 928 2.91 21.91 -31.20
C LEU A 928 3.41 21.78 -29.75
N ASN A 929 3.57 20.55 -29.27
CA ASN A 929 4.12 20.30 -27.93
C ASN A 929 5.56 20.80 -27.79
N MET A 930 6.42 20.64 -28.80
CA MET A 930 7.78 21.18 -28.81
C MET A 930 7.75 22.71 -28.71
N CYS A 931 6.94 23.37 -29.53
CA CYS A 931 6.79 24.83 -29.52
C CYS A 931 6.28 25.36 -28.17
N ILE A 932 5.29 24.71 -27.56
CA ILE A 932 4.77 25.12 -26.25
C ILE A 932 5.79 24.88 -25.14
N ARG A 933 6.46 23.72 -25.10
CA ARG A 933 7.49 23.42 -24.08
C ARG A 933 8.66 24.39 -24.12
N ALA A 934 9.00 24.87 -25.31
CA ALA A 934 10.06 25.85 -25.53
C ALA A 934 9.85 27.13 -24.72
N LEU A 935 8.58 27.51 -24.44
CA LEU A 935 8.26 28.72 -23.68
C LEU A 935 8.98 28.76 -22.33
N ASP A 936 9.04 27.65 -21.60
CA ASP A 936 9.73 27.54 -20.30
C ASP A 936 11.25 27.73 -20.38
N TYR A 937 11.82 27.62 -21.58
CA TYR A 937 13.26 27.67 -21.88
C TYR A 937 13.64 28.99 -22.55
N LEU A 938 12.78 30.01 -22.45
CA LEU A 938 13.04 31.36 -22.95
C LEU A 938 13.61 32.28 -21.88
N PRO A 939 14.40 33.30 -22.28
CA PRO A 939 14.79 34.38 -21.36
C PRO A 939 13.55 35.13 -20.84
N PRO A 940 13.59 35.71 -19.64
CA PRO A 940 12.40 36.29 -19.01
C PRO A 940 11.93 37.60 -19.67
N VAL A 941 12.78 38.19 -20.54
CA VAL A 941 12.54 39.42 -21.30
C VAL A 941 13.32 39.38 -22.62
N ASP A 942 12.95 40.23 -23.57
CA ASP A 942 13.72 40.52 -24.80
C ASP A 942 14.05 39.27 -25.67
N VAL A 943 13.06 38.39 -25.85
CA VAL A 943 13.20 37.17 -26.65
C VAL A 943 13.46 37.46 -28.14
N THR A 944 14.25 36.61 -28.78
CA THR A 944 14.50 36.59 -30.23
C THR A 944 14.12 35.24 -30.85
N PHE A 945 13.90 35.19 -32.16
CA PHE A 945 13.54 33.92 -32.84
C PHE A 945 14.65 32.86 -32.74
N LEU A 946 15.91 33.28 -32.71
CA LEU A 946 17.03 32.35 -32.49
C LEU A 946 17.01 31.78 -31.06
N GLU A 947 16.74 32.60 -30.05
CA GLU A 947 16.61 32.12 -28.67
C GLU A 947 15.43 31.15 -28.52
N PHE A 948 14.34 31.37 -29.27
CA PHE A 948 13.25 30.41 -29.34
C PHE A 948 13.67 29.07 -29.96
N LEU A 949 14.43 29.06 -31.06
CA LEU A 949 14.97 27.82 -31.63
C LEU A 949 15.84 27.05 -30.63
N ARG A 950 16.70 27.77 -29.91
CA ARG A 950 17.56 27.18 -28.87
C ARG A 950 16.72 26.59 -27.73
N ALA A 951 15.71 27.32 -27.29
CA ALA A 951 14.77 26.87 -26.27
C ALA A 951 14.01 25.62 -26.70
N LEU A 952 13.55 25.58 -27.95
CA LEU A 952 12.84 24.44 -28.54
C LEU A 952 13.71 23.19 -28.60
N ILE A 953 14.93 23.29 -29.14
CA ILE A 953 15.87 22.16 -29.21
C ILE A 953 16.25 21.68 -27.80
N THR A 954 16.45 22.60 -26.85
CA THR A 954 16.80 22.24 -25.46
C THR A 954 15.65 21.52 -24.78
N ALA A 955 14.45 22.11 -24.80
CA ALA A 955 13.27 21.56 -24.14
C ALA A 955 12.87 20.19 -24.69
N ASP A 956 13.01 19.99 -26.01
CA ASP A 956 12.78 18.70 -26.63
C ASP A 956 13.84 17.66 -26.23
N SER A 957 15.12 18.04 -26.25
CA SER A 957 16.22 17.13 -25.87
C SER A 957 16.11 16.59 -24.44
N ASP A 958 15.54 17.37 -23.52
CA ASP A 958 15.37 16.96 -22.12
C ASP A 958 14.22 15.98 -21.91
N VAL A 959 13.16 16.08 -22.73
CA VAL A 959 11.95 15.24 -22.60
C VAL A 959 11.98 14.05 -23.55
N VAL A 960 12.59 14.21 -24.72
CA VAL A 960 12.72 13.21 -25.79
C VAL A 960 14.20 13.08 -26.17
N PRO A 961 15.00 12.30 -25.41
CA PRO A 961 16.43 12.17 -25.69
C PRO A 961 16.73 11.58 -27.07
N ASN A 962 15.91 10.62 -27.51
CA ASN A 962 16.06 9.91 -28.79
C ASN A 962 15.18 10.55 -29.89
N ASP A 963 15.82 11.26 -30.82
CA ASP A 963 15.16 11.87 -31.99
C ASP A 963 15.36 11.01 -33.24
N SER A 964 14.60 9.92 -33.31
CA SER A 964 14.67 8.92 -34.38
C SER A 964 14.29 9.44 -35.77
N HIS A 965 13.61 10.58 -35.84
CA HIS A 965 13.08 11.17 -37.09
C HIS A 965 13.73 12.53 -37.42
N GLY A 966 14.76 12.95 -36.67
CA GLY A 966 15.51 14.18 -36.96
C GLY A 966 14.70 15.48 -36.81
N TYR A 967 13.71 15.54 -35.91
CA TYR A 967 12.90 16.74 -35.64
C TYR A 967 13.77 17.96 -35.34
N ARG A 968 14.78 17.81 -34.47
CA ARG A 968 15.66 18.91 -34.06
C ARG A 968 16.49 19.42 -35.24
N VAL A 969 16.89 18.54 -36.15
CA VAL A 969 17.61 18.88 -37.37
C VAL A 969 16.70 19.62 -38.35
N ALA A 970 15.45 19.16 -38.53
CA ALA A 970 14.47 19.83 -39.39
C ALA A 970 14.20 21.28 -38.94
N PHE A 971 14.06 21.51 -37.63
CA PHE A 971 13.93 22.87 -37.08
C PHE A 971 15.17 23.73 -37.31
N ALA A 972 16.37 23.20 -37.07
CA ALA A 972 17.61 23.94 -37.32
C ALA A 972 17.73 24.31 -38.81
N GLU A 973 17.49 23.36 -39.71
CA GLU A 973 17.55 23.59 -41.16
C GLU A 973 16.55 24.67 -41.61
N ALA A 974 15.29 24.57 -41.20
CA ALA A 974 14.25 25.50 -41.58
C ALA A 974 14.49 26.92 -41.04
N PHE A 975 14.89 27.06 -39.77
CA PHE A 975 15.19 28.38 -39.21
C PHE A 975 16.38 29.03 -39.92
N ARG A 976 17.41 28.24 -40.25
CA ARG A 976 18.56 28.72 -41.03
C ARG A 976 18.14 29.18 -42.44
N SER A 977 17.26 28.44 -43.14
CA SER A 977 16.82 28.80 -44.49
C SER A 977 16.00 30.10 -44.53
N HIS A 978 15.37 30.48 -43.42
CA HIS A 978 14.65 31.76 -43.26
C HIS A 978 15.52 32.89 -42.66
N GLY A 979 16.84 32.70 -42.59
CA GLY A 979 17.76 33.72 -42.08
C GLY A 979 17.77 33.88 -40.56
N ILE A 980 17.16 32.94 -39.81
CA ILE A 980 17.17 32.92 -38.35
C ILE A 980 18.40 32.14 -37.89
N HIS A 981 19.54 32.83 -37.87
CA HIS A 981 20.83 32.29 -37.42
C HIS A 981 21.62 33.39 -36.70
N PRO A 982 22.73 33.08 -36.00
CA PRO A 982 23.53 34.08 -35.32
C PRO A 982 24.00 35.17 -36.29
N THR A 983 23.79 36.44 -35.96
CA THR A 983 24.24 37.60 -36.73
C THR A 983 25.19 38.46 -35.88
N GLY A 984 26.41 38.69 -36.36
CA GLY A 984 27.42 39.53 -35.71
C GLY A 984 28.58 38.74 -35.08
N ALA A 985 29.74 39.41 -34.91
CA ALA A 985 30.99 38.79 -34.46
C ALA A 985 30.95 38.21 -33.03
N SER A 986 30.10 38.75 -32.15
CA SER A 986 29.92 38.26 -30.76
C SER A 986 28.93 37.09 -30.65
N ALA A 987 27.94 37.00 -31.53
CA ALA A 987 26.98 35.88 -31.56
C ALA A 987 27.57 34.65 -32.28
N ALA A 988 28.40 34.87 -33.30
CA ALA A 988 29.12 33.80 -34.00
C ALA A 988 30.20 33.13 -33.13
N SER A 989 30.84 33.87 -32.21
CA SER A 989 31.83 33.29 -31.28
C SER A 989 31.21 32.44 -30.16
N LEU A 990 29.94 32.65 -29.83
CA LEU A 990 29.24 31.92 -28.76
C LEU A 990 28.73 30.53 -29.18
N LEU A 991 28.39 30.32 -30.45
CA LEU A 991 27.80 29.06 -30.94
C LEU A 991 28.79 28.18 -31.69
N GLY A 992 29.82 28.72 -32.36
CA GLY A 992 30.90 27.98 -33.03
C GLY A 992 30.49 27.11 -34.22
N THR A 993 29.35 26.43 -34.15
CA THR A 993 28.69 25.64 -35.20
C THR A 993 27.16 25.78 -35.07
N PHE A 994 26.42 25.47 -36.13
CA PHE A 994 24.94 25.47 -36.12
C PHE A 994 24.39 24.03 -35.99
N SER A 995 25.06 23.20 -35.19
CA SER A 995 24.63 21.83 -34.87
C SER A 995 23.54 21.84 -33.79
N THR A 996 22.73 20.79 -33.72
CA THR A 996 21.70 20.63 -32.68
C THR A 996 22.29 20.70 -31.27
N ASP A 997 23.47 20.11 -31.06
CA ASP A 997 24.18 20.16 -29.77
C ASP A 997 24.67 21.57 -29.43
N ALA A 998 25.18 22.32 -30.42
CA ALA A 998 25.61 23.69 -30.19
C ALA A 998 24.45 24.64 -29.87
N LEU A 999 23.26 24.41 -30.47
CA LEU A 999 22.06 25.22 -30.25
C LEU A 999 21.46 25.04 -28.85
N ARG A 1000 21.75 23.93 -28.15
CA ARG A 1000 21.27 23.71 -26.79
C ARG A 1000 21.75 24.81 -25.84
N TRP A 1001 20.91 25.17 -24.87
CA TRP A 1001 21.36 25.95 -23.73
C TRP A 1001 22.42 25.15 -22.97
N ARG A 1002 23.49 25.81 -22.56
CA ARG A 1002 24.51 25.19 -21.71
C ARG A 1002 24.08 25.34 -20.25
N GLY A 1003 24.21 24.27 -19.49
CA GLY A 1003 23.93 24.30 -18.06
C GLY A 1003 24.97 25.10 -17.27
N ILE A 1004 24.70 25.29 -15.99
CA ILE A 1004 25.71 25.79 -15.05
C ILE A 1004 26.75 24.67 -14.88
N ASP A 1005 28.02 24.99 -15.05
CA ASP A 1005 29.10 24.06 -14.73
C ASP A 1005 29.26 24.00 -13.22
N HIS A 1006 28.58 23.03 -12.61
CA HIS A 1006 28.60 22.82 -11.16
C HIS A 1006 30.02 22.53 -10.64
N ALA A 1007 30.93 22.00 -11.47
CA ALA A 1007 32.32 21.74 -11.07
C ALA A 1007 33.15 23.03 -10.90
N LEU A 1008 32.65 24.18 -11.37
CA LEU A 1008 33.29 25.49 -11.24
C LEU A 1008 32.65 26.34 -10.13
N LEU A 1009 31.63 25.83 -9.43
CA LEU A 1009 31.02 26.51 -8.30
C LEU A 1009 31.84 26.26 -7.04
N SER A 1010 31.98 27.28 -6.18
CA SER A 1010 32.64 27.12 -4.88
C SER A 1010 31.71 26.41 -3.89
N ASP A 1011 32.28 25.73 -2.88
CA ASP A 1011 31.52 25.08 -1.81
C ASP A 1011 30.52 26.03 -1.11
N ALA A 1012 30.85 27.32 -1.02
CA ALA A 1012 29.98 28.35 -0.46
C ALA A 1012 28.72 28.62 -1.33
N ILE A 1013 28.85 28.51 -2.66
CA ILE A 1013 27.73 28.63 -3.60
C ILE A 1013 26.86 27.37 -3.55
N GLU A 1014 27.46 26.18 -3.49
CA GLU A 1014 26.73 24.91 -3.33
C GLU A 1014 25.92 24.87 -2.01
N GLN A 1015 26.51 25.31 -0.89
CA GLN A 1015 25.79 25.39 0.39
C GLN A 1015 24.63 26.41 0.35
N SER A 1016 24.78 27.50 -0.41
CA SER A 1016 23.73 28.50 -0.61
C SER A 1016 22.53 27.96 -1.42
N PHE A 1017 22.74 26.91 -2.21
CA PHE A 1017 21.69 26.24 -2.99
C PHE A 1017 20.81 25.30 -2.17
N ALA A 1018 21.33 24.66 -1.11
CA ALA A 1018 20.61 23.64 -0.36
C ALA A 1018 19.28 24.15 0.21
N GLY A 1019 19.29 25.28 0.91
CA GLY A 1019 18.07 25.89 1.48
C GLY A 1019 17.08 26.38 0.41
N VAL A 1020 17.57 26.76 -0.77
CA VAL A 1020 16.74 27.14 -1.92
C VAL A 1020 16.07 25.88 -2.50
N PHE A 1021 16.81 24.81 -2.74
CA PHE A 1021 16.25 23.55 -3.28
C PHE A 1021 15.23 22.91 -2.36
N ASP A 1022 15.44 22.92 -1.05
CA ASP A 1022 14.45 22.43 -0.09
C ASP A 1022 13.15 23.24 -0.12
N SER A 1023 13.25 24.55 -0.33
CA SER A 1023 12.08 25.41 -0.51
C SER A 1023 11.37 25.12 -1.83
N LEU A 1024 12.11 24.98 -2.93
CA LEU A 1024 11.54 24.67 -4.25
C LEU A 1024 10.90 23.28 -4.27
N LYS A 1025 11.50 22.28 -3.60
CA LYS A 1025 10.94 20.94 -3.46
C LYS A 1025 9.65 20.97 -2.65
N ARG A 1026 9.64 21.62 -1.48
CA ARG A 1026 8.41 21.79 -0.68
C ARG A 1026 7.30 22.51 -1.44
N TYR A 1027 7.65 23.56 -2.21
CA TYR A 1027 6.71 24.24 -3.08
C TYR A 1027 6.13 23.29 -4.14
N ALA A 1028 6.98 22.52 -4.83
CA ALA A 1028 6.57 21.59 -5.87
C ALA A 1028 5.70 20.44 -5.31
N ASP A 1029 6.09 19.87 -4.16
CA ASP A 1029 5.36 18.82 -3.47
C ASP A 1029 3.99 19.32 -3.00
N ALA A 1030 3.90 20.50 -2.39
CA ALA A 1030 2.63 21.10 -2.02
C ALA A 1030 1.73 21.29 -3.25
N CYS A 1031 2.30 21.80 -4.35
CA CYS A 1031 1.58 22.03 -5.59
C CYS A 1031 1.17 20.75 -6.33
N PHE A 1032 1.73 19.58 -6.00
CA PHE A 1032 1.36 18.30 -6.59
C PHE A 1032 -0.06 17.88 -6.20
N TYR A 1033 -0.43 18.11 -4.94
CA TYR A 1033 -1.71 17.66 -4.36
C TYR A 1033 -2.85 18.67 -4.54
N PHE A 1034 -2.60 19.84 -5.12
CA PHE A 1034 -3.65 20.81 -5.41
C PHE A 1034 -4.33 20.49 -6.73
N GLY A 1035 -5.59 20.04 -6.66
CA GLY A 1035 -6.50 19.96 -7.81
C GLY A 1035 -7.23 21.26 -8.14
N ASP A 1036 -6.96 22.33 -7.38
CA ASP A 1036 -7.68 23.61 -7.39
C ASP A 1036 -6.71 24.75 -7.78
N ARG A 1037 -7.09 25.55 -8.78
CA ARG A 1037 -6.23 26.61 -9.34
C ARG A 1037 -6.06 27.80 -8.42
N GLU A 1038 -7.05 28.12 -7.58
CA GLU A 1038 -6.95 29.21 -6.60
C GLU A 1038 -5.91 28.85 -5.53
N LYS A 1039 -5.96 27.60 -5.03
CA LYS A 1039 -4.95 27.10 -4.07
C LYS A 1039 -3.55 27.06 -4.69
N LEU A 1040 -3.44 26.61 -5.94
CA LEU A 1040 -2.18 26.64 -6.69
C LEU A 1040 -1.63 28.06 -6.84
N HIS A 1041 -2.50 29.04 -7.13
CA HIS A 1041 -2.13 30.45 -7.22
C HIS A 1041 -1.63 30.98 -5.87
N ALA A 1042 -2.38 30.76 -4.80
CA ALA A 1042 -2.01 31.20 -3.45
C ALA A 1042 -0.65 30.63 -3.03
N ALA A 1043 -0.44 29.33 -3.20
CA ALA A 1043 0.83 28.66 -2.93
C ALA A 1043 1.97 29.22 -3.78
N THR A 1044 1.71 29.57 -5.04
CA THR A 1044 2.69 30.19 -5.94
C THR A 1044 3.05 31.61 -5.51
N VAL A 1045 2.09 32.41 -5.05
CA VAL A 1045 2.37 33.76 -4.51
C VAL A 1045 3.22 33.66 -3.24
N ASP A 1046 2.88 32.76 -2.32
CA ASP A 1046 3.65 32.57 -1.08
C ASP A 1046 5.05 32.01 -1.36
N GLY A 1047 5.16 31.02 -2.26
CA GLY A 1047 6.42 30.46 -2.73
C GLY A 1047 7.34 31.51 -3.36
N ARG A 1048 6.80 32.44 -4.17
CA ARG A 1048 7.60 33.56 -4.72
C ARG A 1048 8.15 34.49 -3.64
N ARG A 1049 7.36 34.80 -2.60
CA ARG A 1049 7.82 35.64 -1.47
C ARG A 1049 8.92 34.95 -0.69
N GLU A 1050 8.75 33.67 -0.40
CA GLU A 1050 9.73 32.89 0.34
C GLU A 1050 11.02 32.68 -0.46
N LEU A 1051 10.91 32.35 -1.75
CA LEU A 1051 12.06 32.23 -2.64
C LEU A 1051 12.82 33.55 -2.75
N LYS A 1052 12.13 34.69 -2.88
CA LYS A 1052 12.78 36.00 -2.89
C LYS A 1052 13.56 36.27 -1.59
N ARG A 1053 13.00 35.89 -0.43
CA ARG A 1053 13.66 36.03 0.87
C ARG A 1053 14.94 35.18 0.94
N LEU A 1054 14.85 33.91 0.54
CA LEU A 1054 15.98 32.97 0.54
C LEU A 1054 17.08 33.37 -0.44
N LEU A 1055 16.72 33.74 -1.67
CA LEU A 1055 17.69 34.21 -2.66
C LEU A 1055 18.40 35.49 -2.21
N ARG A 1056 17.68 36.42 -1.56
CA ARG A 1056 18.31 37.62 -1.01
C ARG A 1056 19.34 37.29 0.07
N GLN A 1057 19.01 36.39 1.00
CA GLN A 1057 19.95 35.91 2.03
C GLN A 1057 21.17 35.24 1.41
N ALA A 1058 20.96 34.39 0.39
CA ALA A 1058 22.03 33.72 -0.33
C ALA A 1058 22.96 34.71 -1.09
N PHE A 1059 22.42 35.74 -1.71
CA PHE A 1059 23.21 36.78 -2.39
C PHE A 1059 23.98 37.67 -1.40
N GLU A 1060 23.44 37.89 -0.19
CA GLU A 1060 24.15 38.62 0.88
C GLU A 1060 25.33 37.80 1.43
N SER A 1061 25.19 36.48 1.57
CA SER A 1061 26.27 35.61 2.05
C SER A 1061 27.33 35.31 0.98
N ALA A 1062 26.92 35.18 -0.29
CA ALA A 1062 27.80 34.89 -1.42
C ALA A 1062 27.42 35.74 -2.64
N PRO A 1063 27.93 36.98 -2.78
CA PRO A 1063 27.58 37.86 -3.91
C PRO A 1063 27.91 37.28 -5.29
N ASP A 1064 28.95 36.45 -5.39
CA ASP A 1064 29.33 35.75 -6.62
C ASP A 1064 28.25 34.76 -7.08
N PHE A 1065 27.36 34.32 -6.18
CA PHE A 1065 26.22 33.46 -6.51
C PHE A 1065 25.25 34.14 -7.50
N ALA A 1066 24.93 35.43 -7.28
CA ALA A 1066 24.06 36.17 -8.20
C ALA A 1066 24.67 36.23 -9.61
N SER A 1067 25.99 36.45 -9.69
CA SER A 1067 26.74 36.47 -10.95
C SER A 1067 26.73 35.10 -11.64
N ALA A 1068 26.88 34.01 -10.89
CA ALA A 1068 26.89 32.64 -11.40
C ALA A 1068 25.56 32.25 -12.06
N ILE A 1069 24.44 32.74 -11.55
CA ILE A 1069 23.11 32.52 -12.16
C ILE A 1069 22.71 33.62 -13.17
N GLY A 1070 23.62 34.54 -13.51
CA GLY A 1070 23.41 35.53 -14.58
C GLY A 1070 22.71 36.82 -14.15
N LEU A 1071 22.68 37.14 -12.86
CA LEU A 1071 22.17 38.39 -12.31
C LEU A 1071 23.32 39.34 -11.89
N ASP A 1072 23.05 40.64 -11.87
CA ASP A 1072 23.95 41.65 -11.31
C ASP A 1072 23.74 41.74 -9.78
N PRO A 1073 24.73 41.38 -8.93
CA PRO A 1073 24.59 41.41 -7.47
C PRO A 1073 24.31 42.81 -6.91
N GLN A 1074 24.61 43.88 -7.66
CA GLN A 1074 24.43 45.26 -7.21
C GLN A 1074 23.02 45.80 -7.49
N LYS A 1075 22.13 45.00 -8.07
CA LYS A 1075 20.77 45.40 -8.48
C LYS A 1075 19.71 44.60 -7.74
N ASP A 1076 18.63 45.27 -7.34
CA ASP A 1076 17.44 44.58 -6.82
C ASP A 1076 16.79 43.72 -7.92
N PHE A 1077 16.18 42.62 -7.50
CA PHE A 1077 15.58 41.63 -8.39
C PHE A 1077 14.14 41.29 -7.98
N TRP A 1078 13.38 40.79 -8.96
CA TRP A 1078 12.01 40.31 -8.75
C TRP A 1078 11.90 38.86 -9.20
N VAL A 1079 11.29 38.02 -8.36
CA VAL A 1079 10.83 36.69 -8.75
C VAL A 1079 9.49 36.90 -9.47
N GLU A 1080 9.54 37.05 -10.80
CA GLU A 1080 8.34 37.27 -11.61
C GLU A 1080 7.56 35.96 -11.71
N GLU A 1081 8.24 34.85 -12.00
CA GLU A 1081 7.61 33.53 -12.17
C GLU A 1081 8.23 32.46 -11.27
N LEU A 1082 7.36 31.59 -10.75
CA LEU A 1082 7.71 30.35 -10.05
C LEU A 1082 6.67 29.31 -10.47
N ARG A 1083 7.10 28.24 -11.14
CA ARG A 1083 6.20 27.25 -11.72
C ARG A 1083 6.74 25.85 -11.54
N ARG A 1084 5.92 24.92 -11.05
CA ARG A 1084 6.22 23.49 -11.19
C ARG A 1084 5.93 23.02 -12.61
N ALA A 1085 6.71 22.09 -13.14
CA ALA A 1085 6.41 21.38 -14.37
C ALA A 1085 6.68 19.89 -14.15
N ILE A 1086 5.69 19.05 -14.42
CA ILE A 1086 5.83 17.60 -14.33
C ILE A 1086 5.54 17.05 -15.72
N ARG A 1087 6.61 16.79 -16.47
CA ARG A 1087 6.51 16.35 -17.85
C ARG A 1087 6.72 14.85 -17.93
N THR A 1088 5.94 14.19 -18.77
CA THR A 1088 6.09 12.77 -19.04
C THR A 1088 6.88 12.58 -20.33
N THR A 1089 7.95 11.82 -20.24
CA THR A 1089 8.77 11.35 -21.37
C THR A 1089 8.01 10.28 -22.18
N PRO A 1090 8.37 10.02 -23.44
CA PRO A 1090 7.75 8.96 -24.23
C PRO A 1090 7.84 7.54 -23.63
N ASP A 1091 8.83 7.27 -22.77
CA ASP A 1091 8.99 6.02 -22.03
C ASP A 1091 8.26 5.99 -20.67
N GLY A 1092 7.46 7.02 -20.38
CA GLY A 1092 6.59 7.07 -19.19
C GLY A 1092 7.28 7.57 -17.92
N ARG A 1093 8.54 8.02 -17.99
CA ARG A 1093 9.24 8.63 -16.85
C ARG A 1093 8.78 10.07 -16.65
N TYR A 1094 8.66 10.48 -15.39
CA TYR A 1094 8.38 11.86 -15.01
C TYR A 1094 9.68 12.66 -14.88
N VAL A 1095 9.67 13.88 -15.40
CA VAL A 1095 10.76 14.86 -15.27
C VAL A 1095 10.23 16.02 -14.41
N PRO A 1096 10.45 15.98 -13.08
CA PRO A 1096 9.98 17.02 -12.17
C PRO A 1096 10.93 18.23 -12.21
N GLN A 1097 10.42 19.35 -12.71
CA GLN A 1097 11.17 20.59 -12.83
C GLN A 1097 10.48 21.76 -12.12
N VAL A 1098 11.27 22.74 -11.69
CA VAL A 1098 10.78 24.06 -11.29
C VAL A 1098 11.40 25.11 -12.20
N ILE A 1099 10.54 25.95 -12.77
CA ILE A 1099 10.93 27.08 -13.60
C ILE A 1099 10.84 28.34 -12.75
N VAL A 1100 11.93 29.09 -12.69
CA VAL A 1100 12.02 30.36 -11.95
C VAL A 1100 12.44 31.47 -12.89
N ALA A 1101 11.63 32.50 -13.06
CA ALA A 1101 12.00 33.69 -13.84
C ALA A 1101 12.32 34.85 -12.90
N LEU A 1102 13.57 35.29 -12.94
CA LEU A 1102 14.08 36.43 -12.18
C LEU A 1102 14.32 37.60 -13.12
N THR A 1103 13.86 38.80 -12.77
CA THR A 1103 14.12 40.01 -13.55
C THR A 1103 14.82 41.09 -12.73
N GLN A 1104 15.58 41.93 -13.43
CA GLN A 1104 16.23 43.14 -12.92
C GLN A 1104 15.92 44.31 -13.85
N ARG A 1105 16.06 45.53 -13.34
CA ARG A 1105 15.85 46.75 -14.12
C ARG A 1105 16.97 47.75 -13.92
N LYS A 1106 17.31 48.47 -14.99
CA LYS A 1106 18.27 49.57 -15.00
C LYS A 1106 17.69 50.75 -15.76
N THR A 1107 17.63 51.90 -15.13
CA THR A 1107 17.22 53.14 -15.81
C THR A 1107 18.42 53.74 -16.53
N LEU A 1108 18.31 53.93 -17.84
CA LEU A 1108 19.32 54.54 -18.69
C LEU A 1108 18.83 55.89 -19.24
N ARG A 1109 19.75 56.83 -19.44
CA ARG A 1109 19.50 58.10 -20.13
C ARG A 1109 20.38 58.16 -21.36
N ALA A 1110 19.78 58.24 -22.55
CA ALA A 1110 20.52 58.30 -23.82
C ALA A 1110 21.26 59.64 -24.01
N SER A 1111 20.70 60.76 -23.54
CA SER A 1111 21.36 62.06 -23.42
C SER A 1111 20.61 62.94 -22.39
N ARG A 1112 21.10 64.15 -22.08
CA ARG A 1112 20.43 65.10 -21.17
C ARG A 1112 19.03 65.54 -21.66
N ASP A 1113 18.76 65.47 -22.96
CA ASP A 1113 17.53 65.98 -23.60
C ASP A 1113 16.53 64.88 -23.98
N ARG A 1114 16.83 63.61 -23.68
CA ARG A 1114 15.90 62.49 -23.90
C ARG A 1114 15.37 61.91 -22.58
N PRO A 1115 14.09 61.49 -22.54
CA PRO A 1115 13.53 60.87 -21.35
C PRO A 1115 14.31 59.61 -20.96
N ALA A 1116 14.41 59.38 -19.65
CA ALA A 1116 15.02 58.17 -19.13
C ALA A 1116 14.17 56.95 -19.54
N PHE A 1117 14.80 55.88 -19.99
CA PHE A 1117 14.14 54.63 -20.35
C PHE A 1117 14.60 53.51 -19.41
N VAL A 1118 13.71 52.57 -19.12
CA VAL A 1118 13.99 51.42 -18.24
C VAL A 1118 14.40 50.25 -19.11
N PHE A 1119 15.64 49.81 -18.97
CA PHE A 1119 16.11 48.55 -19.54
C PHE A 1119 15.85 47.42 -18.54
N ARG A 1120 15.40 46.26 -19.04
CA ARG A 1120 15.15 45.08 -18.22
C ARG A 1120 16.09 43.95 -18.64
N GLY A 1121 16.61 43.25 -17.65
CA GLY A 1121 17.36 42.01 -17.82
C GLY A 1121 16.82 40.97 -16.86
N GLY A 1122 17.45 39.80 -16.83
CA GLY A 1122 17.03 38.72 -15.94
C GLY A 1122 17.61 37.38 -16.31
N THR A 1123 17.19 36.35 -15.58
CA THR A 1123 17.53 34.96 -15.85
C THR A 1123 16.30 34.06 -15.66
N THR A 1124 16.14 33.09 -16.55
CA THR A 1124 15.23 31.96 -16.34
C THR A 1124 16.06 30.76 -15.88
N LEU A 1125 15.74 30.24 -14.70
CA LEU A 1125 16.37 29.07 -14.12
C LEU A 1125 15.45 27.87 -14.29
N ILE A 1126 16.03 26.75 -14.72
CA ILE A 1126 15.36 25.46 -14.80
C ILE A 1126 16.03 24.55 -13.80
N VAL A 1127 15.26 24.16 -12.78
CA VAL A 1127 15.74 23.36 -11.65
C VAL A 1127 15.18 21.96 -11.78
N ASP A 1128 16.05 20.97 -11.89
CA ASP A 1128 15.68 19.56 -11.81
C ASP A 1128 15.59 19.13 -10.34
N LEU A 1129 14.38 18.75 -9.92
CA LEU A 1129 14.11 18.36 -8.53
C LEU A 1129 14.61 16.96 -8.19
N ALA A 1130 14.76 16.08 -9.17
CA ALA A 1130 15.28 14.73 -8.96
C ALA A 1130 16.78 14.75 -8.69
N THR A 1131 17.52 15.59 -9.42
CA THR A 1131 18.98 15.76 -9.21
C THR A 1131 19.35 16.88 -8.25
N GLN A 1132 18.38 17.70 -7.83
CA GLN A 1132 18.58 18.92 -7.03
C GLN A 1132 19.65 19.85 -7.62
N ARG A 1133 19.52 20.14 -8.92
CA ARG A 1133 20.49 20.98 -9.66
C ARG A 1133 19.77 22.00 -10.51
N VAL A 1134 20.39 23.17 -10.65
CA VAL A 1134 20.04 24.10 -11.72
C VAL A 1134 20.61 23.55 -13.02
N THR A 1135 19.75 22.99 -13.86
CA THR A 1135 20.12 22.41 -15.14
C THR A 1135 20.47 23.49 -16.14
N TYR A 1136 19.74 24.60 -16.16
CA TYR A 1136 19.97 25.72 -17.07
C TYR A 1136 19.81 27.08 -16.39
N SER A 1137 20.64 28.03 -16.82
CA SER A 1137 20.51 29.46 -16.51
C SER A 1137 20.52 30.26 -17.82
N ILE A 1138 19.36 30.82 -18.15
CA ILE A 1138 19.09 31.46 -19.45
C ILE A 1138 18.97 32.96 -19.20
N SER A 1139 20.09 33.66 -19.34
CA SER A 1139 20.21 35.07 -18.93
C SER A 1139 20.15 36.06 -20.10
N LYS A 1140 19.57 37.23 -19.82
CA LYS A 1140 19.55 38.42 -20.67
C LYS A 1140 20.04 39.60 -19.83
N ARG A 1141 21.13 40.25 -20.23
CA ARG A 1141 21.80 41.31 -19.44
C ARG A 1141 21.43 42.71 -19.91
#